data_AF-A0A550CK60-F1
#
_entry.id   AF-A0A550CK60-F1
#
_cell.length_a   1.000
_cell.length_b   1.000
_cell.length_c   1.000
_cell.angle_alpha   90.00
_cell.angle_beta   90.00
_cell.angle_gamma   90.00
#
_symmetry.space_group_name_H-M   'P 1'
#
loop_
_entity.id
_entity.type
_entity.pdbx_description
1 polymer ?
#
loop_
_entity_poly.entity_id
_entity_poly.type
_entity_poly.pdbx_seq_one_letter_code
_entity_poly.pdbx_strand_id
1 'polypeptide(L)'
;MAQHFLTHFPEPPPHTTRIVFCLLFPELDYYRKYHLQEAKLAQAVAQALSLSHSRLVTWKEAGSTGCLGREIRKALEHKSSNLDEASRLSVDEVNDLLDELASLSPNSDASIHTKYPRDIRRSRHEILSVLFRRLNPTDAGVLAQIILKDLIPLLYPVKLTGYGSELRAYNTKSVKHLLVQDAMDVWDPSGRLRRLHRTHANLRYATEAFERNEEEFKPHVGVMIPIIHSIKLQGVKNAFNTFAARSSRVWVETKYDGERAQIHVQIMSDGTSHITIYSKSGRNSTLDRIAVHWIVRQALGLPDPENGYEGRPDCRVTKSVILDAEMVAWDTDHVDEFWRIRSLVERTARGVRRRARPAKAKTLHQDLHDGYSQSSLMSDCDEDTCEEAHLSLVFFDIMVLNDESLLGRPYAHRRALLESVVQPISNYCMFSERYPVDIPRTSQSQQDSDTEDDEPSDKVSSPPSTHAQRALTQLYRIFAQHLVQRREGVVIKAEESFYNDYCRQWGKLKRDYIPGYGDTLDLALIGAAWDKERARTLGVSPSAYTTFYIGALTNAEDRKKNPSIKPNYHVYFVSSYGLSRRQLEDMTSRINARSTVLFSDLRMTNPKNTPIGHPELEYTLRLYDGLAKPHIVFCEPMLAEVYGAGFDVSRGSKPFDTLFAATISSLPSFGLSFFWYSPHTTALDTYFLAALRTALPPYLQDPQHRGPAAHRVQHHSGAQRPRVRRRWPAEHAGRGRRALASHDGGPTRRREWQTQAWP
;
A
#
# COMPACT_ATOMS: atom_id res chain seq x y z
N MET A 1 29.44 4.85 13.33
CA MET A 1 28.74 4.53 14.60
C MET A 1 29.07 3.11 15.06
N ALA A 2 28.66 2.06 14.36
CA ALA A 2 28.97 0.66 14.72
C ALA A 2 30.46 0.41 14.97
N GLN A 3 31.33 0.81 14.03
CA GLN A 3 32.79 0.69 14.20
C GLN A 3 33.30 1.44 15.44
N HIS A 4 32.83 2.67 15.67
CA HIS A 4 33.20 3.47 16.84
C HIS A 4 32.75 2.80 18.15
N PHE A 5 31.53 2.24 18.19
CA PHE A 5 31.01 1.49 19.33
C PHE A 5 31.89 0.28 19.62
N LEU A 6 32.17 -0.56 18.62
CA LEU A 6 33.02 -1.76 18.78
C LEU A 6 34.48 -1.43 19.12
N THR A 7 34.97 -0.26 18.73
CA THR A 7 36.31 0.22 19.14
C THR A 7 36.37 0.52 20.64
N HIS A 8 35.27 1.04 21.22
CA HIS A 8 35.20 1.34 22.65
C HIS A 8 34.71 0.15 23.49
N PHE A 9 33.93 -0.75 22.88
CA PHE A 9 33.34 -1.93 23.50
C PHE A 9 33.55 -3.15 22.58
N PRO A 10 34.77 -3.72 22.52
CA PRO A 10 35.09 -4.83 21.61
C PRO A 10 34.34 -6.12 21.96
N GLU A 11 34.04 -6.33 23.23
CA GLU A 11 33.24 -7.46 23.74
C GLU A 11 32.02 -6.90 24.48
N PRO A 12 30.96 -6.50 23.76
CA PRO A 12 29.79 -5.95 24.40
C PRO A 12 29.05 -7.04 25.22
N PRO A 13 28.37 -6.68 26.33
CA PRO A 13 27.56 -7.62 27.10
C PRO A 13 26.48 -8.33 26.23
N PRO A 14 25.97 -9.50 26.66
CA PRO A 14 24.88 -10.18 25.97
C PRO A 14 23.68 -9.25 25.72
N HIS A 15 22.94 -9.47 24.64
CA HIS A 15 21.80 -8.67 24.19
C HIS A 15 22.13 -7.28 23.63
N THR A 16 23.37 -6.82 23.73
CA THR A 16 23.75 -5.48 23.24
C THR A 16 23.57 -5.36 21.73
N THR A 17 23.90 -6.40 20.95
CA THR A 17 23.75 -6.38 19.48
C THR A 17 22.30 -6.13 19.12
N ARG A 18 21.39 -6.89 19.74
CA ARG A 18 19.94 -6.73 19.56
C ARG A 18 19.49 -5.31 19.89
N ILE A 19 19.89 -4.79 21.05
CA ILE A 19 19.47 -3.46 21.50
C ILE A 19 19.95 -2.38 20.52
N VAL A 20 21.23 -2.39 20.18
CA VAL A 20 21.83 -1.38 19.29
C VAL A 20 21.16 -1.40 17.91
N PHE A 21 20.95 -2.57 17.31
CA PHE A 21 20.28 -2.67 16.02
C PHE A 21 18.81 -2.22 16.08
N CYS A 22 18.07 -2.55 17.14
CA CYS A 22 16.70 -2.05 17.33
C CYS A 22 16.64 -0.52 17.51
N LEU A 23 17.65 0.09 18.14
CA LEU A 23 17.71 1.54 18.30
C LEU A 23 18.19 2.26 17.03
N LEU A 24 19.06 1.64 16.22
CA LEU A 24 19.56 2.19 14.95
C LEU A 24 18.55 2.06 13.80
N PHE A 25 17.73 1.02 13.82
CA PHE A 25 16.71 0.73 12.81
C PHE A 25 15.34 0.51 13.45
N PRO A 26 14.80 1.50 14.19
CA PRO A 26 13.55 1.35 14.92
C PRO A 26 12.38 1.00 14.01
N GLU A 27 12.38 1.46 12.76
CA GLU A 27 11.38 1.12 11.73
C GLU A 27 11.28 -0.39 11.45
N LEU A 28 12.37 -1.15 11.67
CA LEU A 28 12.44 -2.61 11.51
C LEU A 28 12.08 -3.38 12.79
N ASP A 29 11.88 -2.71 13.92
CA ASP A 29 11.42 -3.36 15.16
C ASP A 29 9.92 -3.64 15.09
N TYR A 30 9.52 -4.84 14.66
CA TYR A 30 8.09 -5.16 14.55
C TYR A 30 7.40 -5.41 15.91
N TYR A 31 8.16 -5.67 16.98
CA TYR A 31 7.62 -6.01 18.30
C TYR A 31 7.07 -4.79 19.04
N ARG A 32 7.80 -3.66 18.99
CA ARG A 32 7.40 -2.43 19.67
C ARG A 32 6.50 -1.58 18.82
N LYS A 33 5.30 -1.31 19.34
CA LYS A 33 4.39 -0.25 18.87
C LYS A 33 4.11 0.68 20.04
N TYR A 34 4.12 1.98 19.82
CA TYR A 34 3.94 2.94 20.91
C TYR A 34 2.57 3.64 20.89
N HIS A 35 1.83 3.59 19.77
CA HIS A 35 0.61 4.40 19.55
C HIS A 35 0.83 5.91 19.75
N LEU A 36 2.03 6.38 19.43
CA LEU A 36 2.42 7.78 19.56
C LEU A 36 2.86 8.30 18.18
N GLN A 37 2.10 9.25 17.67
CA GLN A 37 2.49 10.10 16.53
C GLN A 37 3.00 11.44 17.04
N GLU A 38 3.57 12.26 16.17
CA GLU A 38 4.26 13.50 16.53
C GLU A 38 3.44 14.41 17.43
N ALA A 39 2.16 14.65 17.12
CA ALA A 39 1.31 15.52 17.92
C ALA A 39 1.09 14.96 19.35
N LYS A 40 0.77 13.66 19.46
CA LYS A 40 0.55 12.99 20.74
C LYS A 40 1.84 12.86 21.54
N LEU A 41 2.96 12.58 20.87
CA LEU A 41 4.27 12.51 21.50
C LEU A 41 4.73 13.89 21.98
N ALA A 42 4.59 14.93 21.15
CA ALA A 42 4.90 16.30 21.51
C ALA A 42 4.10 16.76 22.74
N GLN A 43 2.81 16.42 22.80
CA GLN A 43 1.98 16.68 23.97
C GLN A 43 2.47 15.92 25.21
N ALA A 44 2.72 14.62 25.08
CA ALA A 44 3.13 13.78 26.20
C ALA A 44 4.52 14.17 26.75
N VAL A 45 5.47 14.49 25.86
CA VAL A 45 6.82 14.96 26.22
C VAL A 45 6.77 16.36 26.83
N ALA A 46 5.94 17.27 26.29
CA ALA A 46 5.75 18.60 26.88
C ALA A 46 5.23 18.50 28.32
N GLN A 47 4.28 17.59 28.58
CA GLN A 47 3.79 17.33 29.94
C GLN A 47 4.87 16.71 30.84
N ALA A 48 5.62 15.72 30.34
CA ALA A 48 6.69 15.07 31.11
C ALA A 48 7.82 16.04 31.52
N LEU A 49 8.15 17.01 30.65
CA LEU A 49 9.23 17.99 30.86
C LEU A 49 8.76 19.36 31.36
N SER A 50 7.46 19.52 31.63
CA SER A 50 6.83 20.80 31.98
C SER A 50 7.25 21.92 31.01
N LEU A 51 7.08 21.66 29.71
CA LEU A 51 7.32 22.59 28.61
C LEU A 51 6.00 23.09 28.04
N SER A 52 6.02 24.29 27.43
CA SER A 52 4.87 24.77 26.66
C SER A 52 4.68 23.89 25.42
N HIS A 53 3.48 23.32 25.26
CA HIS A 53 3.14 22.50 24.09
C HIS A 53 3.33 23.26 22.77
N SER A 54 3.04 24.56 22.74
CA SER A 54 3.18 25.40 21.55
C SER A 54 4.60 25.39 20.95
N ARG A 55 5.64 25.19 21.78
CA ARG A 55 7.04 25.13 21.32
C ARG A 55 7.38 23.85 20.55
N LEU A 56 6.57 22.79 20.67
CA LEU A 56 6.83 21.49 20.04
C LEU A 56 5.90 21.18 18.88
N VAL A 57 4.93 22.04 18.55
CA VAL A 57 3.95 21.80 17.48
C VAL A 57 4.38 22.43 16.14
N THR A 58 5.34 23.36 16.18
CA THR A 58 5.84 24.11 15.01
C THR A 58 6.81 23.30 14.13
N TRP A 59 7.08 22.03 14.47
CA TRP A 59 8.04 21.18 13.75
C TRP A 59 7.72 20.95 12.27
N LYS A 60 6.48 21.24 11.84
CA LYS A 60 5.97 21.08 10.46
C LYS A 60 5.75 22.42 9.74
N GLU A 61 6.05 23.54 10.37
CA GLU A 61 5.82 24.88 9.80
C GLU A 61 6.94 25.27 8.82
N ALA A 62 6.66 26.23 7.93
CA ALA A 62 7.66 26.77 7.03
C ALA A 62 8.84 27.35 7.81
N GLY A 63 10.07 26.99 7.42
CA GLY A 63 11.30 27.36 8.12
C GLY A 63 11.73 26.43 9.26
N SER A 64 10.89 25.44 9.62
CA SER A 64 11.28 24.38 10.56
C SER A 64 12.07 23.26 9.88
N THR A 65 12.68 22.40 10.68
CA THR A 65 13.47 21.27 10.17
C THR A 65 12.61 20.06 9.76
N GLY A 66 11.29 20.13 9.93
CA GLY A 66 10.43 18.97 9.75
C GLY A 66 10.61 17.90 10.84
N CYS A 67 11.33 18.16 11.95
CA CYS A 67 11.82 17.12 12.87
C CYS A 67 11.45 17.41 14.33
N LEU A 68 10.53 16.63 14.91
CA LEU A 68 10.14 16.81 16.32
C LEU A 68 11.31 16.62 17.30
N GLY A 69 12.19 15.64 17.05
CA GLY A 69 13.36 15.40 17.90
C GLY A 69 14.30 16.61 17.99
N ARG A 70 14.45 17.36 16.90
CA ARG A 70 15.23 18.61 16.89
C ARG A 70 14.57 19.72 17.69
N GLU A 71 13.24 19.85 17.60
CA GLU A 71 12.52 20.86 18.39
C GLU A 71 12.54 20.53 19.89
N ILE A 72 12.47 19.25 20.26
CA ILE A 72 12.67 18.80 21.66
C ILE A 72 14.08 19.15 22.14
N ARG A 73 15.10 18.84 21.34
CA ARG A 73 16.50 19.17 21.65
C ARG A 73 16.66 20.69 21.90
N LYS A 74 16.23 21.53 20.95
CA LYS A 74 16.30 23.00 21.10
C LYS A 74 15.59 23.48 22.37
N ALA A 75 14.40 22.96 22.64
CA ALA A 75 13.61 23.34 23.82
C ALA A 75 14.33 22.98 25.14
N LEU A 76 15.10 21.90 25.17
CA LEU A 76 15.89 21.46 26.32
C LEU A 76 17.22 22.22 26.43
N GLU A 77 17.90 22.53 25.32
CA GLU A 77 19.12 23.34 25.30
C GLU A 77 18.89 24.73 25.92
N HIS A 78 17.72 25.32 25.69
CA HIS A 78 17.34 26.59 26.35
C HIS A 78 17.17 26.50 27.87
N LYS A 79 16.98 25.30 28.43
CA LYS A 79 16.83 25.07 29.88
C LYS A 79 18.12 24.60 30.55
N SER A 80 19.05 23.99 29.81
CA SER A 80 20.27 23.43 30.38
C SER A 80 21.42 24.44 30.38
N SER A 81 22.07 24.63 31.53
CA SER A 81 23.29 25.43 31.64
C SER A 81 24.55 24.63 31.25
N ASN A 82 24.47 23.30 31.15
CA ASN A 82 25.59 22.44 30.76
C ASN A 82 25.13 21.42 29.70
N LEU A 83 25.62 21.58 28.47
CA LEU A 83 25.23 20.75 27.33
C LEU A 83 26.03 19.44 27.23
N ASP A 84 27.14 19.34 27.95
CA ASP A 84 28.08 18.21 27.89
C ASP A 84 27.88 17.17 29.01
N GLU A 85 26.83 17.31 29.83
CA GLU A 85 26.52 16.31 30.86
C GLU A 85 26.07 14.99 30.19
N ALA A 86 26.75 13.89 30.54
CA ALA A 86 26.38 12.55 30.07
C ALA A 86 24.98 12.18 30.57
N SER A 87 24.22 11.50 29.70
CA SER A 87 22.92 10.94 30.09
C SER A 87 23.06 9.96 31.25
N ARG A 88 22.08 9.98 32.17
CA ARG A 88 22.08 9.14 33.39
C ARG A 88 21.39 7.79 33.21
N LEU A 89 21.19 7.36 31.96
CA LEU A 89 20.57 6.09 31.59
C LEU A 89 21.51 5.31 30.68
N SER A 90 21.67 4.03 30.98
CA SER A 90 22.32 3.07 30.09
C SER A 90 21.42 2.70 28.91
N VAL A 91 22.03 2.14 27.86
CA VAL A 91 21.31 1.67 26.66
C VAL A 91 20.34 0.53 27.01
N ASP A 92 20.66 -0.31 27.99
CA ASP A 92 19.78 -1.38 28.47
C ASP A 92 18.57 -0.82 29.23
N GLU A 93 18.77 0.15 30.14
CA GLU A 93 17.67 0.83 30.83
C GLU A 93 16.73 1.55 29.85
N VAL A 94 17.28 2.21 28.83
CA VAL A 94 16.47 2.82 27.76
C VAL A 94 15.67 1.75 27.02
N ASN A 95 16.31 0.64 26.65
CA ASN A 95 15.65 -0.47 25.97
C ASN A 95 14.50 -1.07 26.79
N ASP A 96 14.69 -1.20 28.10
CA ASP A 96 13.70 -1.75 29.02
C ASP A 96 12.50 -0.80 29.22
N LEU A 97 12.77 0.50 29.39
CA LEU A 97 11.74 1.55 29.43
C LEU A 97 10.94 1.65 28.13
N LEU A 98 11.57 1.39 26.98
CA LEU A 98 10.89 1.31 25.69
C LEU A 98 10.00 0.06 25.58
N ASP A 99 10.41 -1.10 26.13
CA ASP A 99 9.52 -2.27 26.25
C ASP A 99 8.29 -1.93 27.11
N GLU A 100 8.49 -1.31 28.27
CA GLU A 100 7.38 -0.92 29.15
C GLU A 100 6.45 0.10 28.47
N LEU A 101 7.00 1.11 27.79
CA LEU A 101 6.20 2.08 27.03
C LEU A 101 5.40 1.40 25.92
N ALA A 102 6.03 0.46 25.19
CA ALA A 102 5.37 -0.30 24.14
C ALA A 102 4.28 -1.22 24.69
N SER A 103 4.37 -1.69 25.94
CA SER A 103 3.33 -2.51 26.58
C SER A 103 1.98 -1.78 26.68
N LEU A 104 1.96 -0.45 26.69
CA LEU A 104 0.73 0.37 26.74
C LEU A 104 -0.05 0.36 25.42
N SER A 105 0.57 -0.12 24.33
CA SER A 105 -0.03 -0.25 23.02
C SER A 105 -0.60 -1.66 22.84
N PRO A 106 -1.89 -1.83 22.49
CA PRO A 106 -2.48 -3.15 22.27
C PRO A 106 -1.94 -3.87 21.03
N ASN A 107 -1.20 -3.16 20.16
CA ASN A 107 -0.64 -3.69 18.92
C ASN A 107 0.84 -4.09 19.03
N SER A 108 1.39 -4.01 20.24
CA SER A 108 2.71 -4.56 20.52
C SER A 108 2.66 -6.08 20.61
N ASP A 109 3.81 -6.72 20.45
CA ASP A 109 3.90 -8.18 20.52
C ASP A 109 3.53 -8.73 21.90
N ALA A 110 2.97 -9.94 21.93
CA ALA A 110 2.54 -10.60 23.16
C ALA A 110 3.68 -10.75 24.18
N SER A 111 4.92 -10.98 23.73
CA SER A 111 6.08 -11.08 24.63
C SER A 111 6.32 -9.83 25.47
N ILE A 112 6.01 -8.64 24.93
CA ILE A 112 6.13 -7.37 25.65
C ILE A 112 5.03 -7.24 26.71
N HIS A 113 3.81 -7.68 26.40
CA HIS A 113 2.71 -7.69 27.35
C HIS A 113 2.93 -8.69 28.50
N THR A 114 3.56 -9.83 28.21
CA THR A 114 3.96 -10.80 29.24
C THR A 114 5.05 -10.24 30.14
N LYS A 115 6.04 -9.53 29.57
CA LYS A 115 7.10 -8.85 30.35
C LYS A 115 6.54 -7.73 31.23
N TYR A 116 5.54 -6.99 30.74
CA TYR A 116 4.90 -5.87 31.44
C TYR A 116 3.37 -6.02 31.53
N PRO A 117 2.89 -6.85 32.49
CA PRO A 117 1.46 -6.99 32.77
C PRO A 117 0.82 -5.68 33.21
N ARG A 118 -0.51 -5.60 33.09
CA ARG A 118 -1.28 -4.37 33.40
C ARG A 118 -1.09 -3.86 34.82
N ASP A 119 -0.85 -4.76 35.77
CA ASP A 119 -0.78 -4.45 37.19
C ASP A 119 0.60 -3.94 37.64
N ILE A 120 1.64 -4.14 36.81
CA ILE A 120 3.03 -3.81 37.14
C ILE A 120 3.52 -2.58 36.35
N ARG A 121 3.03 -2.39 35.13
CA ARG A 121 3.47 -1.30 34.25
C ARG A 121 3.03 0.08 34.73
N ARG A 122 3.91 1.08 34.59
CA ARG A 122 3.64 2.48 34.90
C ARG A 122 2.77 3.16 33.85
N SER A 123 2.26 4.34 34.20
CA SER A 123 1.55 5.19 33.24
C SER A 123 2.49 5.76 32.17
N ARG A 124 1.93 6.11 31.01
CA ARG A 124 2.68 6.76 29.92
C ARG A 124 3.46 7.99 30.40
N HIS A 125 2.85 8.80 31.26
CA HIS A 125 3.45 10.02 31.77
C HIS A 125 4.67 9.73 32.65
N GLU A 126 4.59 8.74 33.54
CA GLU A 126 5.70 8.35 34.41
C GLU A 126 6.88 7.79 33.63
N ILE A 127 6.62 6.89 32.67
CA ILE A 127 7.67 6.28 31.84
C ILE A 127 8.39 7.37 31.01
N LEU A 128 7.64 8.23 30.33
CA LEU A 128 8.23 9.34 29.56
C LEU A 128 8.94 10.35 30.45
N SER A 129 8.48 10.59 31.68
CA SER A 129 9.17 11.46 32.64
C SER A 129 10.51 10.88 33.06
N VAL A 130 10.60 9.57 33.31
CA VAL A 130 11.86 8.90 33.64
C VAL A 130 12.83 8.96 32.47
N LEU A 131 12.35 8.67 31.26
CA LEU A 131 13.14 8.74 30.04
C LEU A 131 13.67 10.16 29.80
N PHE A 132 12.79 11.14 29.57
CA PHE A 132 13.20 12.45 29.06
C PHE A 132 13.87 13.35 30.10
N ARG A 133 13.64 13.17 31.41
CA ARG A 133 14.30 13.99 32.45
C ARG A 133 15.74 13.54 32.77
N ARG A 134 16.13 12.33 32.37
CA ARG A 134 17.45 11.75 32.65
C ARG A 134 18.38 11.72 31.44
N LEU A 135 17.89 12.17 30.29
CA LEU A 135 18.65 12.28 29.06
C LEU A 135 19.10 13.72 28.83
N ASN A 136 20.29 13.88 28.26
CA ASN A 136 20.73 15.17 27.75
C ASN A 136 19.88 15.61 26.53
N PRO A 137 19.96 16.88 26.11
CA PRO A 137 19.12 17.39 25.00
C PRO A 137 19.28 16.62 23.68
N THR A 138 20.49 16.14 23.37
CA THR A 138 20.77 15.40 22.13
C THR A 138 20.10 14.03 22.18
N ASP A 139 20.30 13.27 23.26
CA ASP A 139 19.77 11.92 23.42
C ASP A 139 18.24 11.94 23.52
N ALA A 140 17.65 12.95 24.17
CA ALA A 140 16.21 13.16 24.19
C ALA A 140 15.63 13.36 22.78
N GLY A 141 16.32 14.14 21.93
CA GLY A 141 15.94 14.34 20.54
C GLY A 141 16.01 13.05 19.71
N VAL A 142 17.05 12.24 19.92
CA VAL A 142 17.21 10.93 19.28
C VAL A 142 16.13 9.96 19.76
N LEU A 143 15.90 9.86 21.06
CA LEU A 143 14.89 8.97 21.65
C LEU A 143 13.49 9.28 21.12
N ALA A 144 13.13 10.56 20.98
CA ALA A 144 11.85 10.94 20.41
C ALA A 144 11.66 10.35 18.99
N GLN A 145 12.72 10.34 18.18
CA GLN A 145 12.66 9.76 16.83
C GLN A 145 12.71 8.23 16.82
N ILE A 146 13.33 7.61 17.82
CA ILE A 146 13.24 6.15 18.03
C ILE A 146 11.79 5.75 18.37
N ILE A 147 11.11 6.51 19.23
CA ILE A 147 9.69 6.28 19.57
C ILE A 147 8.79 6.51 18.34
N LEU A 148 9.08 7.52 17.52
CA LEU A 148 8.37 7.77 16.26
C LEU A 148 8.73 6.78 15.15
N LYS A 149 9.82 6.02 15.35
CA LYS A 149 10.36 5.06 14.39
C LYS A 149 10.76 5.71 13.06
N ASP A 150 11.29 6.94 13.13
CA ASP A 150 11.76 7.74 12.00
C ASP A 150 13.05 8.50 12.36
N LEU A 151 14.20 7.85 12.19
CA LEU A 151 15.51 8.48 12.41
C LEU A 151 16.01 9.30 11.21
N ILE A 152 15.38 9.18 10.04
CA ILE A 152 15.78 9.86 8.80
C ILE A 152 16.06 11.34 9.01
N PRO A 153 15.18 12.15 9.64
CA PRO A 153 15.43 13.59 9.79
C PRO A 153 16.60 13.98 10.70
N LEU A 154 17.10 13.05 11.53
CA LEU A 154 18.28 13.28 12.36
C LEU A 154 19.56 12.84 11.65
N LEU A 155 19.52 11.69 10.99
CA LEU A 155 20.68 11.11 10.29
C LEU A 155 20.96 11.84 8.95
N TYR A 156 19.90 12.29 8.29
CA TYR A 156 19.95 12.94 6.97
C TYR A 156 19.21 14.28 7.01
N PRO A 157 19.69 15.26 7.80
CA PRO A 157 18.99 16.52 7.97
C PRO A 157 18.94 17.29 6.65
N VAL A 158 17.76 17.81 6.33
CA VAL A 158 17.60 18.74 5.19
C VAL A 158 18.31 20.05 5.53
N LYS A 159 19.16 20.53 4.61
CA LYS A 159 19.77 21.85 4.71
C LYS A 159 18.71 22.89 4.36
N LEU A 160 18.47 23.86 5.25
CA LEU A 160 17.46 24.91 5.09
C LEU A 160 17.93 25.99 4.09
N THR A 161 18.27 25.59 2.87
CA THR A 161 18.73 26.48 1.79
C THR A 161 17.61 26.87 0.82
N GLY A 162 16.39 26.37 1.06
CA GLY A 162 15.18 26.65 0.27
C GLY A 162 14.90 25.57 -0.77
N TYR A 163 13.60 25.36 -1.05
CA TYR A 163 13.08 24.24 -1.85
C TYR A 163 13.78 24.04 -3.22
N GLY A 164 14.16 25.11 -3.91
CA GLY A 164 14.80 25.00 -5.24
C GLY A 164 16.18 24.34 -5.16
N SER A 165 16.99 24.76 -4.19
CA SER A 165 18.30 24.14 -3.96
C SER A 165 18.18 22.69 -3.47
N GLU A 166 17.20 22.40 -2.61
CA GLU A 166 16.92 21.05 -2.10
C GLU A 166 16.47 20.11 -3.23
N LEU A 167 15.60 20.57 -4.14
CA LEU A 167 15.11 19.75 -5.24
C LEU A 167 16.16 19.51 -6.34
N ARG A 168 17.03 20.50 -6.62
CA ARG A 168 18.12 20.40 -7.61
C ARG A 168 19.34 19.63 -7.11
N ALA A 169 19.82 19.96 -5.92
CA ALA A 169 21.09 19.44 -5.40
C ALA A 169 20.95 18.07 -4.73
N TYR A 170 19.80 17.77 -4.14
CA TYR A 170 19.63 16.60 -3.26
C TYR A 170 18.97 15.40 -3.94
N ASN A 171 19.41 14.98 -5.14
CA ASN A 171 18.81 13.85 -5.87
C ASN A 171 18.98 12.47 -5.19
N THR A 172 18.37 11.39 -5.70
CA THR A 172 18.46 10.03 -5.12
C THR A 172 19.88 9.45 -5.01
N LYS A 173 20.87 10.06 -5.66
CA LYS A 173 22.30 9.70 -5.51
C LYS A 173 23.01 10.56 -4.44
N SER A 174 22.42 11.65 -3.99
CA SER A 174 23.04 12.62 -3.08
C SER A 174 23.07 12.17 -1.62
N VAL A 175 22.12 11.32 -1.19
CA VAL A 175 22.06 10.77 0.16
C VAL A 175 22.01 9.25 0.07
N LYS A 176 23.09 8.60 0.51
CA LYS A 176 23.08 7.16 0.74
C LYS A 176 22.59 6.92 2.15
N HIS A 177 21.36 6.42 2.27
CA HIS A 177 20.82 6.01 3.56
C HIS A 177 21.59 4.79 4.07
N LEU A 178 21.79 4.72 5.39
CA LEU A 178 22.41 3.61 6.07
C LEU A 178 21.52 2.40 5.89
N LEU A 179 22.02 1.38 5.20
CA LEU A 179 21.32 0.11 5.08
C LEU A 179 21.62 -0.75 6.31
N VAL A 180 20.63 -1.54 6.73
CA VAL A 180 20.82 -2.51 7.81
C VAL A 180 21.95 -3.48 7.48
N GLN A 181 22.11 -3.85 6.20
CA GLN A 181 23.20 -4.71 5.74
C GLN A 181 24.57 -4.07 5.92
N ASP A 182 24.71 -2.76 5.65
CA ASP A 182 25.98 -2.05 5.85
C ASP A 182 26.36 -2.02 7.33
N ALA A 183 25.38 -1.80 8.21
CA ALA A 183 25.59 -1.87 9.65
C ALA A 183 25.96 -3.29 10.11
N MET A 184 25.34 -4.33 9.54
CA MET A 184 25.68 -5.73 9.82
C MET A 184 27.10 -6.09 9.36
N ASP A 185 27.51 -5.66 8.17
CA ASP A 185 28.83 -5.95 7.61
C ASP A 185 29.93 -5.24 8.43
N VAL A 186 29.67 -4.05 8.97
CA VAL A 186 30.58 -3.35 9.90
C VAL A 186 30.59 -4.02 11.28
N TRP A 187 29.44 -4.47 11.77
CA TRP A 187 29.32 -5.11 13.08
C TRP A 187 29.96 -6.51 13.09
N ASP A 188 29.82 -7.25 12.00
CA ASP A 188 30.32 -8.60 11.80
C ASP A 188 30.92 -8.75 10.39
N PRO A 189 32.24 -8.51 10.24
CA PRO A 189 32.93 -8.65 8.97
C PRO A 189 32.89 -10.08 8.38
N SER A 190 32.57 -11.12 9.17
CA SER A 190 32.42 -12.49 8.66
C SER A 190 31.16 -12.68 7.80
N GLY A 191 30.23 -11.71 7.87
CA GLY A 191 28.94 -11.73 7.18
C GLY A 191 27.94 -12.73 7.75
N ARG A 192 28.19 -13.34 8.92
CA ARG A 192 27.28 -14.29 9.58
C ARG A 192 25.97 -13.61 9.95
N LEU A 193 26.02 -12.44 10.61
CA LEU A 193 24.82 -11.68 10.98
C LEU A 193 23.96 -11.34 9.74
N ARG A 194 24.59 -10.94 8.64
CA ARG A 194 23.90 -10.66 7.38
C ARG A 194 23.22 -11.89 6.78
N ARG A 195 23.87 -13.07 6.86
CA ARG A 195 23.28 -14.34 6.40
C ARG A 195 22.11 -14.79 7.30
N LEU A 196 22.22 -14.62 8.62
CA LEU A 196 21.12 -14.88 9.57
C LEU A 196 19.91 -13.97 9.29
N HIS A 197 20.14 -12.68 9.04
CA HIS A 197 19.07 -11.75 8.70
C HIS A 197 18.43 -12.01 7.32
N ARG A 198 19.16 -12.62 6.38
CA ARG A 198 18.57 -13.03 5.09
C ARG A 198 17.60 -14.20 5.22
N THR A 199 17.78 -15.05 6.24
CA THR A 199 16.91 -16.20 6.50
C THR A 199 15.77 -15.86 7.45
N HIS A 200 15.96 -14.85 8.30
CA HIS A 200 14.98 -14.37 9.27
C HIS A 200 14.71 -12.88 9.03
N ALA A 201 13.51 -12.50 8.56
CA ALA A 201 13.12 -11.10 8.31
C ALA A 201 13.12 -10.20 9.54
N ASN A 202 13.40 -10.80 10.69
CA ASN A 202 13.23 -10.24 11.99
C ASN A 202 14.61 -9.85 12.55
N LEU A 203 14.86 -8.54 12.61
CA LEU A 203 16.12 -7.98 13.10
C LEU A 203 16.46 -8.46 14.51
N ARG A 204 15.45 -8.55 15.38
CA ARG A 204 15.60 -9.03 16.76
C ARG A 204 16.06 -10.49 16.79
N TYR A 205 15.40 -11.36 16.03
CA TYR A 205 15.78 -12.77 15.98
C TYR A 205 17.18 -12.98 15.40
N ALA A 206 17.51 -12.31 14.29
CA ALA A 206 18.80 -12.45 13.63
C ALA A 206 19.97 -12.03 14.54
N THR A 207 19.79 -10.96 15.32
CA THR A 207 20.80 -10.47 16.27
C THR A 207 20.92 -11.37 17.50
N GLU A 208 19.81 -11.89 18.04
CA GLU A 208 19.84 -12.87 19.13
C GLU A 208 20.48 -14.20 18.71
N ALA A 209 20.16 -14.72 17.52
CA ALA A 209 20.78 -15.93 16.96
C ALA A 209 22.29 -15.74 16.74
N PHE A 210 22.69 -14.56 16.29
CA PHE A 210 24.10 -14.20 16.13
C PHE A 210 24.85 -14.22 17.47
N GLU A 211 24.26 -13.67 18.54
CA GLU A 211 24.85 -13.69 19.88
C GLU A 211 24.90 -15.10 20.49
N ARG A 212 23.95 -15.98 20.14
CA ARG A 212 23.96 -17.40 20.51
C ARG A 212 24.97 -18.24 19.71
N ASN A 213 25.72 -17.63 18.78
CA ASN A 213 26.62 -18.33 17.86
C ASN A 213 25.94 -19.43 17.04
N GLU A 214 24.71 -19.17 16.58
CA GLU A 214 24.04 -20.08 15.64
C GLU A 214 24.72 -20.03 14.26
N GLU A 215 25.23 -21.17 13.82
CA GLU A 215 25.86 -21.35 12.50
C GLU A 215 24.86 -21.81 11.42
N GLU A 216 23.70 -22.32 11.83
CA GLU A 216 22.73 -22.92 10.92
C GLU A 216 21.68 -21.90 10.43
N PHE A 217 21.79 -21.54 9.15
CA PHE A 217 20.91 -20.58 8.47
C PHE A 217 19.60 -21.23 8.00
N LYS A 218 18.86 -21.88 8.90
CA LYS A 218 17.56 -22.48 8.58
C LYS A 218 16.41 -21.54 8.96
N PRO A 219 15.39 -21.38 8.10
CA PRO A 219 14.17 -20.68 8.47
C PRO A 219 13.47 -21.42 9.62
N HIS A 220 12.98 -20.67 10.60
CA HIS A 220 12.24 -21.20 11.75
C HIS A 220 10.75 -20.91 11.63
N VAL A 221 9.94 -21.91 11.98
CA VAL A 221 8.49 -21.76 12.06
C VAL A 221 8.16 -20.75 13.16
N GLY A 222 7.19 -19.87 12.92
CA GLY A 222 6.91 -18.75 13.82
C GLY A 222 7.86 -17.56 13.67
N VAL A 223 8.89 -17.59 12.81
CA VAL A 223 9.71 -16.43 12.47
C VAL A 223 9.54 -16.09 10.99
N MET A 224 9.05 -14.89 10.69
CA MET A 224 8.78 -14.47 9.31
C MET A 224 10.03 -14.55 8.42
N ILE A 225 9.85 -15.06 7.21
CA ILE A 225 10.83 -15.06 6.12
C ILE A 225 10.68 -13.75 5.31
N PRO A 226 11.79 -13.08 4.91
CA PRO A 226 11.71 -11.78 4.26
C PRO A 226 10.87 -11.82 2.97
N ILE A 227 9.97 -10.85 2.81
CA ILE A 227 9.20 -10.71 1.58
C ILE A 227 10.08 -10.10 0.50
N ILE A 228 10.13 -10.77 -0.66
CA ILE A 228 10.90 -10.35 -1.82
C ILE A 228 10.22 -9.15 -2.50
N HIS A 229 10.99 -8.12 -2.82
CA HIS A 229 10.53 -7.03 -3.67
C HIS A 229 10.62 -7.39 -5.15
N SER A 230 9.49 -7.36 -5.87
CA SER A 230 9.47 -7.53 -7.32
C SER A 230 9.83 -6.23 -8.05
N ILE A 231 10.64 -6.34 -9.11
CA ILE A 231 10.97 -5.22 -10.00
C ILE A 231 9.74 -4.79 -10.81
N LYS A 232 9.56 -3.48 -11.04
CA LYS A 232 8.48 -2.94 -11.87
C LYS A 232 8.88 -3.04 -13.34
N LEU A 233 8.12 -3.79 -14.13
CA LEU A 233 8.30 -3.91 -15.56
C LEU A 233 7.47 -2.83 -16.28
N GLN A 234 8.07 -2.10 -17.21
CA GLN A 234 7.46 -0.94 -17.88
C GLN A 234 6.80 -1.30 -19.23
N GLY A 235 6.59 -2.59 -19.49
CA GLY A 235 6.01 -3.10 -20.73
C GLY A 235 6.47 -4.52 -21.05
N VAL A 236 5.79 -5.17 -22.01
CA VAL A 236 6.06 -6.56 -22.39
C VAL A 236 7.46 -6.74 -23.00
N LYS A 237 7.90 -5.82 -23.88
CA LYS A 237 9.26 -5.84 -24.44
C LYS A 237 10.33 -5.68 -23.36
N ASN A 238 10.11 -4.77 -22.40
CA ASN A 238 10.99 -4.59 -21.26
C ASN A 238 11.04 -5.85 -20.38
N ALA A 239 9.89 -6.50 -20.15
CA ALA A 239 9.79 -7.78 -19.47
C ALA A 239 10.62 -8.87 -20.18
N PHE A 240 10.42 -9.04 -21.50
CA PHE A 240 11.16 -10.00 -22.30
C PHE A 240 12.68 -9.80 -22.18
N ASN A 241 13.17 -8.58 -22.43
CA ASN A 241 14.60 -8.28 -22.35
C ASN A 241 15.18 -8.52 -20.95
N THR A 242 14.39 -8.24 -19.91
CA THR A 242 14.81 -8.44 -18.51
C THR A 242 15.05 -9.92 -18.21
N PHE A 243 14.19 -10.80 -18.70
CA PHE A 243 14.30 -12.24 -18.41
C PHE A 243 15.12 -13.04 -19.43
N ALA A 244 15.21 -12.58 -20.68
CA ALA A 244 16.00 -13.25 -21.73
C ALA A 244 17.49 -13.40 -21.38
N ALA A 245 18.03 -12.46 -20.60
CA ALA A 245 19.40 -12.53 -20.10
C ALA A 245 19.59 -13.44 -18.88
N ARG A 246 18.49 -13.91 -18.25
CA ARG A 246 18.51 -14.47 -16.88
C ARG A 246 17.98 -15.89 -16.79
N SER A 247 17.12 -16.31 -17.73
CA SER A 247 16.48 -17.61 -17.72
C SER A 247 16.08 -18.06 -19.13
N SER A 248 16.06 -19.38 -19.32
CA SER A 248 15.54 -20.03 -20.53
C SER A 248 14.01 -20.17 -20.52
N ARG A 249 13.38 -20.07 -19.35
CA ARG A 249 11.93 -20.24 -19.20
C ARG A 249 11.42 -19.44 -18.02
N VAL A 250 10.35 -18.69 -18.26
CA VAL A 250 9.66 -17.95 -17.21
C VAL A 250 8.24 -18.46 -17.03
N TRP A 251 7.76 -18.30 -15.81
CA TRP A 251 6.37 -18.53 -15.44
C TRP A 251 5.71 -17.16 -15.23
N VAL A 252 4.69 -16.89 -16.04
CA VAL A 252 3.86 -15.70 -15.93
C VAL A 252 2.67 -16.08 -15.05
N GLU A 253 2.67 -15.63 -13.81
CA GLU A 253 1.60 -15.82 -12.85
C GLU A 253 0.60 -14.65 -12.88
N THR A 254 -0.68 -14.94 -12.66
CA THR A 254 -1.67 -13.90 -12.40
C THR A 254 -1.31 -13.13 -11.13
N LYS A 255 -1.34 -11.80 -11.22
CA LYS A 255 -1.26 -10.94 -10.03
C LYS A 255 -2.68 -10.77 -9.47
N TYR A 256 -2.93 -11.38 -8.33
CA TYR A 256 -4.18 -11.21 -7.59
C TYR A 256 -4.13 -9.92 -6.77
N ASP A 257 -5.29 -9.28 -6.64
CA ASP A 257 -5.46 -8.05 -5.88
C ASP A 257 -5.98 -8.39 -4.48
N GLY A 258 -5.06 -8.64 -3.56
CA GLY A 258 -5.38 -9.09 -2.22
C GLY A 258 -4.38 -8.63 -1.17
N GLU A 259 -4.48 -9.22 0.02
CA GLU A 259 -3.48 -9.05 1.07
C GLU A 259 -2.58 -10.29 1.16
N ARG A 260 -1.29 -10.13 0.83
CA ARG A 260 -0.29 -11.19 1.05
C ARG A 260 -0.31 -11.70 2.50
N ALA A 261 -0.37 -13.03 2.63
CA ALA A 261 -0.36 -13.77 3.87
C ALA A 261 0.76 -14.82 3.83
N GLN A 262 1.76 -14.66 4.70
CA GLN A 262 2.78 -15.68 4.92
C GLN A 262 2.35 -16.57 6.08
N ILE A 263 2.07 -17.84 5.78
CA ILE A 263 1.36 -18.77 6.68
C ILE A 263 2.37 -19.80 7.19
N HIS A 264 2.56 -19.82 8.51
CA HIS A 264 3.39 -20.79 9.22
C HIS A 264 2.47 -21.77 9.94
N VAL A 265 2.70 -23.08 9.76
CA VAL A 265 1.98 -24.12 10.47
C VAL A 265 2.98 -25.03 11.16
N GLN A 266 2.78 -25.29 12.45
CA GLN A 266 3.56 -26.21 13.26
C GLN A 266 2.65 -27.31 13.80
N ILE A 267 3.10 -28.56 13.72
CA ILE A 267 2.43 -29.70 14.32
C ILE A 267 2.98 -29.88 15.74
N MET A 268 2.08 -29.81 16.72
CA MET A 268 2.39 -29.92 18.14
C MET A 268 2.48 -31.40 18.55
N SER A 269 3.09 -31.66 19.72
CA SER A 269 3.27 -33.03 20.22
C SER A 269 1.96 -33.78 20.51
N ASP A 270 0.86 -33.05 20.71
CA ASP A 270 -0.50 -33.60 20.89
C ASP A 270 -1.23 -33.86 19.56
N GLY A 271 -0.55 -33.67 18.42
CA GLY A 271 -1.11 -33.82 17.08
C GLY A 271 -1.92 -32.62 16.58
N THR A 272 -2.08 -31.57 17.40
CA THR A 272 -2.78 -30.35 16.96
C THR A 272 -1.88 -29.47 16.09
N SER A 273 -2.50 -28.58 15.31
CA SER A 273 -1.79 -27.64 14.43
C SER A 273 -1.87 -26.20 14.95
N HIS A 274 -0.70 -25.59 15.15
CA HIS A 274 -0.56 -24.19 15.50
C HIS A 274 -0.28 -23.35 14.25
N ILE A 275 -1.12 -22.36 13.97
CA ILE A 275 -1.02 -21.49 12.79
C ILE A 275 -0.59 -20.09 13.22
N THR A 276 0.43 -19.56 12.56
CA THR A 276 0.85 -18.16 12.66
C THR A 276 0.84 -17.51 11.27
N ILE A 277 0.24 -16.32 11.13
CA ILE A 277 0.14 -15.62 9.84
C ILE A 277 0.75 -14.23 9.92
N TYR A 278 1.74 -13.96 9.07
CA TYR A 278 2.39 -12.65 8.93
C TYR A 278 1.83 -11.86 7.75
N SER A 279 1.60 -10.56 7.96
CA SER A 279 1.22 -9.64 6.88
C SER A 279 2.45 -9.18 6.07
N LYS A 280 2.20 -8.49 4.96
CA LYS A 280 3.24 -7.83 4.15
C LYS A 280 4.21 -6.94 4.96
N SER A 281 3.73 -6.32 6.04
CA SER A 281 4.52 -5.43 6.88
C SER A 281 5.31 -6.16 7.98
N GLY A 282 5.31 -7.50 7.98
CA GLY A 282 5.93 -8.34 8.99
C GLY A 282 5.26 -8.36 10.36
N ARG A 283 4.03 -7.86 10.44
CA ARG A 283 3.23 -7.93 11.68
C ARG A 283 2.61 -9.31 11.82
N ASN A 284 2.67 -9.88 13.02
CA ASN A 284 1.86 -11.05 13.37
C ASN A 284 0.37 -10.65 13.32
N SER A 285 -0.36 -11.31 12.44
CA SER A 285 -1.74 -11.00 12.09
C SER A 285 -2.64 -12.23 12.16
N THR A 286 -2.21 -13.23 12.92
CA THR A 286 -2.86 -14.52 13.09
C THR A 286 -4.32 -14.38 13.49
N LEU A 287 -4.62 -13.53 14.47
CA LEU A 287 -5.98 -13.33 14.98
C LEU A 287 -6.85 -12.48 14.05
N ASP A 288 -6.24 -11.60 13.25
CA ASP A 288 -6.96 -10.83 12.24
C ASP A 288 -7.44 -11.72 11.10
N ARG A 289 -6.67 -12.78 10.81
CA ARG A 289 -6.89 -13.71 9.72
C ARG A 289 -7.43 -15.05 10.21
N ILE A 290 -8.07 -15.09 11.38
CA ILE A 290 -8.58 -16.34 11.96
C ILE A 290 -9.57 -17.07 11.04
N ALA A 291 -10.32 -16.32 10.22
CA ALA A 291 -11.33 -16.85 9.30
C ALA A 291 -10.78 -17.82 8.25
N VAL A 292 -9.48 -17.74 7.93
CA VAL A 292 -8.85 -18.62 6.94
C VAL A 292 -8.11 -19.81 7.57
N HIS A 293 -8.11 -19.94 8.91
CA HIS A 293 -7.37 -21.02 9.58
C HIS A 293 -7.89 -22.40 9.21
N TRP A 294 -9.22 -22.56 9.18
CA TRP A 294 -9.85 -23.83 8.77
C TRP A 294 -9.51 -24.17 7.31
N ILE A 295 -9.46 -23.16 6.42
CA ILE A 295 -9.05 -23.31 5.02
C ILE A 295 -7.64 -23.86 4.95
N VAL A 296 -6.71 -23.30 5.74
CA VAL A 296 -5.31 -23.77 5.80
C VAL A 296 -5.23 -25.22 6.27
N ARG A 297 -5.93 -25.59 7.35
CA ARG A 297 -5.91 -26.95 7.88
C ARG A 297 -6.46 -27.95 6.86
N GLN A 298 -7.65 -27.69 6.33
CA GLN A 298 -8.27 -28.58 5.35
C GLN A 298 -7.48 -28.66 4.05
N ALA A 299 -6.93 -27.54 3.55
CA ALA A 299 -6.13 -27.56 2.34
C ALA A 299 -4.86 -28.42 2.50
N LEU A 300 -4.25 -28.40 3.69
CA LEU A 300 -3.09 -29.24 4.02
C LEU A 300 -3.46 -30.68 4.44
N GLY A 301 -4.75 -30.97 4.64
CA GLY A 301 -5.22 -32.28 5.12
C GLY A 301 -4.94 -32.50 6.61
N LEU A 302 -4.76 -31.43 7.37
CA LEU A 302 -4.56 -31.48 8.82
C LEU A 302 -5.90 -31.59 9.55
N PRO A 303 -5.95 -32.28 10.71
CA PRO A 303 -7.15 -32.31 11.55
C PRO A 303 -7.59 -30.89 11.94
N ASP A 304 -8.90 -30.65 11.91
CA ASP A 304 -9.54 -29.42 12.36
C ASP A 304 -10.75 -29.74 13.26
N PRO A 305 -10.51 -29.99 14.56
CA PRO A 305 -11.56 -30.41 15.49
C PRO A 305 -12.68 -29.37 15.64
N GLU A 306 -12.37 -28.07 15.48
CA GLU A 306 -13.37 -27.00 15.57
C GLU A 306 -14.46 -27.12 14.49
N ASN A 307 -14.13 -27.70 13.34
CA ASN A 307 -15.05 -27.88 12.21
C ASN A 307 -15.35 -29.36 11.90
N GLY A 308 -14.98 -30.28 12.79
CA GLY A 308 -15.26 -31.72 12.64
C GLY A 308 -14.51 -32.39 11.48
N TYR A 309 -13.36 -31.86 11.06
CA TYR A 309 -12.56 -32.45 9.99
C TYR A 309 -11.45 -33.33 10.58
N GLU A 310 -11.46 -34.63 10.27
CA GLU A 310 -10.52 -35.62 10.85
C GLU A 310 -9.10 -35.54 10.26
N GLY A 311 -8.91 -34.76 9.19
CA GLY A 311 -7.66 -34.74 8.42
C GLY A 311 -7.65 -35.81 7.32
N ARG A 312 -6.59 -35.81 6.50
CA ARG A 312 -6.39 -36.81 5.46
C ARG A 312 -5.25 -37.75 5.80
N PRO A 313 -5.37 -39.06 5.47
CA PRO A 313 -4.31 -40.03 5.71
C PRO A 313 -3.06 -39.78 4.87
N ASP A 314 -3.18 -39.07 3.74
CA ASP A 314 -2.09 -38.72 2.84
C ASP A 314 -1.45 -37.34 3.15
N CYS A 315 -1.73 -36.77 4.32
CA CYS A 315 -1.16 -35.49 4.74
C CYS A 315 0.39 -35.55 4.73
N ARG A 316 1.01 -34.67 3.94
CA ARG A 316 2.47 -34.59 3.80
C ARG A 316 3.15 -33.75 4.88
N VAL A 317 2.38 -32.99 5.65
CA VAL A 317 2.87 -32.10 6.70
C VAL A 317 2.87 -32.86 8.02
N THR A 318 4.06 -33.29 8.45
CA THR A 318 4.27 -34.07 9.67
C THR A 318 4.87 -33.25 10.81
N LYS A 319 5.65 -32.21 10.48
CA LYS A 319 6.27 -31.33 11.49
C LYS A 319 5.88 -29.87 11.30
N SER A 320 6.05 -29.35 10.09
CA SER A 320 5.83 -27.93 9.83
C SER A 320 5.70 -27.60 8.34
N VAL A 321 5.13 -26.44 8.02
CA VAL A 321 5.14 -25.89 6.67
C VAL A 321 5.10 -24.36 6.73
N ILE A 322 5.78 -23.70 5.78
CA ILE A 322 5.67 -22.25 5.56
C ILE A 322 5.25 -22.01 4.11
N LEU A 323 4.11 -21.33 3.94
CA LEU A 323 3.45 -21.07 2.66
C LEU A 323 3.33 -19.57 2.42
N ASP A 324 3.30 -19.20 1.15
CA ASP A 324 2.99 -17.85 0.70
C ASP A 324 1.69 -17.89 -0.11
N ALA A 325 0.73 -17.05 0.30
CA ALA A 325 -0.57 -16.92 -0.34
C ALA A 325 -1.01 -15.46 -0.46
N GLU A 326 -1.87 -15.18 -1.43
CA GLU A 326 -2.64 -13.95 -1.49
C GLU A 326 -4.02 -14.21 -0.87
N MET A 327 -4.40 -13.47 0.16
CA MET A 327 -5.74 -13.54 0.73
C MET A 327 -6.63 -12.57 -0.04
N VAL A 328 -7.71 -13.08 -0.63
CA VAL A 328 -8.61 -12.32 -1.51
C VAL A 328 -10.04 -12.34 -0.97
N ALA A 329 -10.85 -11.35 -1.36
CA ALA A 329 -12.29 -11.43 -1.20
C ALA A 329 -12.86 -12.34 -2.29
N TRP A 330 -13.85 -13.15 -1.94
CA TRP A 330 -14.54 -14.05 -2.86
C TRP A 330 -16.04 -13.80 -2.75
N ASP A 331 -16.69 -13.63 -3.91
CA ASP A 331 -18.14 -13.44 -4.04
C ASP A 331 -18.66 -14.42 -5.10
N THR A 332 -19.75 -15.15 -4.76
CA THR A 332 -20.40 -16.22 -5.54
C THR A 332 -19.47 -17.24 -6.21
N ASP A 333 -18.79 -16.83 -7.27
CA ASP A 333 -18.04 -17.62 -8.24
C ASP A 333 -16.72 -16.98 -8.71
N HIS A 334 -16.33 -15.81 -8.20
CA HIS A 334 -15.12 -15.10 -8.61
C HIS A 334 -14.41 -14.36 -7.47
N VAL A 335 -13.16 -13.98 -7.75
CA VAL A 335 -12.40 -13.07 -6.88
C VAL A 335 -13.00 -11.67 -6.99
N ASP A 336 -13.38 -11.11 -5.84
CA ASP A 336 -14.01 -9.80 -5.71
C ASP A 336 -12.96 -8.70 -5.43
N GLU A 337 -13.39 -7.45 -5.42
CA GLU A 337 -12.55 -6.26 -5.32
C GLU A 337 -11.83 -6.15 -3.96
N PHE A 338 -10.58 -5.67 -4.00
CA PHE A 338 -9.68 -5.57 -2.84
C PHE A 338 -10.29 -4.85 -1.63
N TRP A 339 -11.08 -3.80 -1.87
CA TRP A 339 -11.68 -2.99 -0.78
C TRP A 339 -12.63 -3.80 0.12
N ARG A 340 -13.19 -4.92 -0.36
CA ARG A 340 -14.06 -5.79 0.46
C ARG A 340 -13.31 -6.53 1.57
N ILE A 341 -12.02 -6.84 1.37
CA ILE A 341 -11.20 -7.62 2.32
C ILE A 341 -11.22 -7.00 3.71
N ARG A 342 -11.10 -5.67 3.80
CA ARG A 342 -11.04 -4.97 5.09
C ARG A 342 -12.30 -5.22 5.93
N SER A 343 -13.48 -5.13 5.31
CA SER A 343 -14.76 -5.36 6.00
C SER A 343 -14.90 -6.81 6.49
N LEU A 344 -14.46 -7.77 5.68
CA LEU A 344 -14.45 -9.20 6.01
C LEU A 344 -13.51 -9.50 7.18
N VAL A 345 -12.32 -8.91 7.17
CA VAL A 345 -11.35 -9.02 8.27
C VAL A 345 -11.90 -8.38 9.56
N GLU A 346 -12.43 -7.15 9.51
CA GLU A 346 -12.97 -6.48 10.70
C GLU A 346 -14.16 -7.24 11.33
N ARG A 347 -14.95 -7.93 10.49
CA ARG A 347 -16.08 -8.78 10.91
C ARG A 347 -15.64 -10.10 11.53
N THR A 348 -14.58 -10.71 11.00
CA THR A 348 -14.18 -12.08 11.36
C THR A 348 -13.01 -12.17 12.33
N ALA A 349 -12.20 -11.11 12.44
CA ALA A 349 -11.04 -11.06 13.33
C ALA A 349 -11.40 -11.35 14.79
N ARG A 350 -10.46 -11.97 15.51
CA ARG A 350 -10.43 -12.02 16.98
C ARG A 350 -9.42 -10.95 17.46
N GLY A 351 -9.73 -10.24 18.55
CA GLY A 351 -8.81 -9.24 19.13
C GLY A 351 -9.04 -7.80 18.65
N VAL A 352 -7.95 -7.01 18.55
CA VAL A 352 -8.00 -5.52 18.43
C VAL A 352 -8.74 -5.03 17.18
N ARG A 353 -8.66 -5.77 16.07
CA ARG A 353 -9.35 -5.42 14.83
C ARG A 353 -10.82 -5.83 14.79
N ARG A 354 -11.29 -6.63 15.75
CA ARG A 354 -12.70 -7.03 15.82
C ARG A 354 -13.56 -5.81 16.06
N ARG A 355 -14.53 -5.57 15.18
CA ARG A 355 -15.60 -4.60 15.43
C ARG A 355 -16.91 -5.34 15.65
N ALA A 356 -17.52 -5.13 16.83
CA ALA A 356 -18.86 -5.64 17.08
C ALA A 356 -19.87 -4.85 16.23
N ARG A 357 -20.89 -5.53 15.68
CA ARG A 357 -22.04 -4.92 15.00
C ARG A 357 -22.56 -3.75 15.86
N PRO A 358 -22.61 -2.50 15.34
CA PRO A 358 -23.32 -1.45 16.04
C PRO A 358 -24.81 -1.79 16.02
N ALA A 359 -25.41 -2.03 17.19
CA ALA A 359 -26.86 -1.99 17.32
C ALA A 359 -27.30 -0.53 17.10
N LYS A 360 -27.71 -0.17 15.88
CA LYS A 360 -28.20 1.15 15.45
C LYS A 360 -27.18 2.29 15.65
N ALA A 361 -26.54 2.71 14.55
CA ALA A 361 -25.62 3.84 14.53
C ALA A 361 -26.29 5.16 14.95
N LYS A 362 -26.09 5.57 16.22
CA LYS A 362 -26.04 6.99 16.58
C LYS A 362 -24.61 7.47 16.39
N THR A 363 -24.50 8.57 15.66
CA THR A 363 -23.30 9.32 15.31
C THR A 363 -22.38 9.53 16.52
N LEU A 364 -21.19 8.94 16.52
CA LEU A 364 -20.09 9.39 17.37
C LEU A 364 -18.83 9.59 16.53
N HIS A 365 -18.44 10.86 16.44
CA HIS A 365 -17.15 11.31 15.95
C HIS A 365 -16.08 10.85 16.95
N GLN A 366 -15.09 10.10 16.48
CA GLN A 366 -13.85 9.96 17.23
C GLN A 366 -12.65 9.88 16.30
N ASP A 367 -11.76 10.84 16.49
CA ASP A 367 -10.49 11.04 15.80
C ASP A 367 -9.61 9.79 15.86
N LEU A 368 -9.62 9.00 14.79
CA LEU A 368 -8.70 7.90 14.55
C LEU A 368 -7.72 8.30 13.45
N HIS A 369 -6.75 9.15 13.80
CA HIS A 369 -5.45 9.15 13.14
C HIS A 369 -4.68 7.91 13.63
N ASP A 370 -5.02 6.75 13.08
CA ASP A 370 -4.27 5.51 13.25
C ASP A 370 -3.31 5.36 12.07
N GLY A 371 -2.02 5.47 12.36
CA GLY A 371 -0.90 5.33 11.42
C GLY A 371 -0.67 3.88 10.98
N TYR A 372 -1.69 3.23 10.43
CA TYR A 372 -1.51 2.02 9.64
C TYR A 372 -1.33 2.43 8.17
N SER A 373 -0.10 2.41 7.66
CA SER A 373 0.20 2.54 6.21
C SER A 373 -0.24 1.31 5.38
N GLN A 374 -1.42 0.79 5.68
CA GLN A 374 -2.27 -0.10 4.90
C GLN A 374 -3.72 0.36 5.23
N SER A 375 -4.11 1.52 4.69
CA SER A 375 -5.36 2.20 5.04
C SER A 375 -6.33 2.19 3.85
N SER A 376 -6.97 1.06 3.56
CA SER A 376 -8.21 1.09 2.77
C SER A 376 -9.22 1.86 3.62
N LEU A 377 -9.60 3.09 3.27
CA LEU A 377 -10.57 3.85 4.06
C LEU A 377 -11.82 3.01 4.32
N MET A 378 -12.41 3.22 5.49
CA MET A 378 -13.60 2.50 5.92
C MET A 378 -14.66 2.62 4.82
N SER A 379 -15.44 1.57 4.55
CA SER A 379 -16.51 1.58 3.57
C SER A 379 -17.63 0.70 4.11
N ASP A 380 -18.86 1.22 4.11
CA ASP A 380 -20.07 0.51 4.54
C ASP A 380 -20.61 -0.18 3.30
N CYS A 381 -20.68 -1.51 3.31
CA CYS A 381 -21.57 -2.22 2.42
C CYS A 381 -23.02 -2.00 2.89
N ASP A 382 -23.93 -1.76 1.95
CA ASP A 382 -25.37 -1.88 2.22
C ASP A 382 -25.64 -3.32 2.68
N GLU A 383 -26.29 -3.46 3.84
CA GLU A 383 -26.36 -4.70 4.62
C GLU A 383 -27.17 -5.83 3.94
N ASP A 384 -27.89 -5.55 2.85
CA ASP A 384 -28.88 -6.47 2.27
C ASP A 384 -28.40 -7.31 1.06
N THR A 385 -27.16 -7.11 0.56
CA THR A 385 -26.64 -7.86 -0.61
C THR A 385 -25.36 -8.67 -0.36
N CYS A 386 -24.87 -8.74 0.89
CA CYS A 386 -23.50 -9.18 1.21
C CYS A 386 -23.41 -10.53 1.97
N GLU A 387 -24.45 -11.37 1.97
CA GLU A 387 -24.48 -12.59 2.80
C GLU A 387 -23.52 -13.71 2.32
N GLU A 388 -23.03 -13.68 1.08
CA GLU A 388 -22.21 -14.78 0.50
C GLU A 388 -20.70 -14.50 0.43
N ALA A 389 -20.27 -13.24 0.66
CA ALA A 389 -18.86 -12.86 0.51
C ALA A 389 -17.98 -13.39 1.67
N HIS A 390 -16.85 -14.00 1.32
CA HIS A 390 -15.90 -14.58 2.28
C HIS A 390 -14.43 -14.40 1.86
N LEU A 391 -13.50 -14.78 2.75
CA LEU A 391 -12.06 -14.73 2.47
C LEU A 391 -11.60 -16.05 1.85
N SER A 392 -10.83 -15.96 0.78
CA SER A 392 -10.24 -17.10 0.06
C SER A 392 -8.72 -16.96 -0.01
N LEU A 393 -8.01 -18.08 -0.20
CA LEU A 393 -6.54 -18.11 -0.27
C LEU A 393 -6.04 -18.56 -1.65
N VAL A 394 -5.18 -17.74 -2.25
CA VAL A 394 -4.50 -18.04 -3.51
C VAL A 394 -3.03 -18.36 -3.22
N PHE A 395 -2.68 -19.65 -3.15
CA PHE A 395 -1.32 -20.10 -2.85
C PHE A 395 -0.39 -19.95 -4.06
N PHE A 396 0.83 -19.44 -3.84
CA PHE A 396 1.79 -19.20 -4.93
C PHE A 396 3.24 -19.61 -4.64
N ASP A 397 3.63 -19.90 -3.39
CA ASP A 397 4.97 -20.45 -3.09
C ASP A 397 4.96 -21.28 -1.78
N ILE A 398 5.99 -22.13 -1.60
CA ILE A 398 6.25 -22.92 -0.38
C ILE A 398 7.74 -22.78 -0.03
N MET A 399 8.02 -22.41 1.23
CA MET A 399 9.37 -22.06 1.68
C MET A 399 9.98 -23.08 2.64
N VAL A 400 9.14 -23.80 3.39
CA VAL A 400 9.55 -24.86 4.32
C VAL A 400 8.54 -25.99 4.28
N LEU A 401 9.03 -27.23 4.35
CA LEU A 401 8.22 -28.42 4.57
C LEU A 401 8.96 -29.37 5.51
N ASN A 402 8.30 -29.78 6.60
CA ASN A 402 8.83 -30.70 7.61
C ASN A 402 10.21 -30.29 8.15
N ASP A 403 10.36 -29.00 8.46
CA ASP A 403 11.61 -28.34 8.90
C ASP A 403 12.73 -28.31 7.84
N GLU A 404 12.48 -28.77 6.61
CA GLU A 404 13.42 -28.61 5.51
C GLU A 404 13.22 -27.27 4.80
N SER A 405 14.32 -26.52 4.67
CA SER A 405 14.36 -25.26 3.94
C SER A 405 14.30 -25.49 2.44
N LEU A 406 13.34 -24.83 1.78
CA LEU A 406 13.18 -24.83 0.33
C LEU A 406 13.68 -23.53 -0.31
N LEU A 407 14.18 -22.57 0.48
CA LEU A 407 14.60 -21.26 -0.02
C LEU A 407 15.65 -21.34 -1.14
N GLY A 408 16.58 -22.29 -1.02
CA GLY A 408 17.61 -22.56 -2.03
C GLY A 408 17.18 -23.49 -3.18
N ARG A 409 15.91 -23.93 -3.23
CA ARG A 409 15.40 -24.76 -4.31
C ARG A 409 14.83 -23.90 -5.44
N PRO A 410 14.96 -24.30 -6.72
CA PRO A 410 14.36 -23.59 -7.86
C PRO A 410 12.85 -23.38 -7.71
N TYR A 411 12.32 -22.30 -8.28
CA TYR A 411 10.89 -22.00 -8.27
C TYR A 411 10.04 -23.16 -8.81
N ALA A 412 10.44 -23.81 -9.91
CA ALA A 412 9.71 -24.96 -10.44
C ALA A 412 9.58 -26.10 -9.42
N HIS A 413 10.65 -26.38 -8.66
CA HIS A 413 10.64 -27.41 -7.61
C HIS A 413 9.70 -27.01 -6.47
N ARG A 414 9.82 -25.77 -5.95
CA ARG A 414 8.94 -25.27 -4.88
C ARG A 414 7.48 -25.31 -5.32
N ARG A 415 7.17 -24.83 -6.53
CA ARG A 415 5.80 -24.78 -7.04
C ARG A 415 5.20 -26.18 -7.25
N ALA A 416 5.97 -27.15 -7.75
CA ALA A 416 5.52 -28.54 -7.87
C ALA A 416 5.29 -29.19 -6.49
N LEU A 417 6.16 -28.90 -5.52
CA LEU A 417 5.99 -29.39 -4.15
C LEU A 417 4.74 -28.79 -3.49
N LEU A 418 4.50 -27.48 -3.66
CA LEU A 418 3.29 -26.80 -3.21
C LEU A 418 2.03 -27.48 -3.77
N GLU A 419 2.00 -27.77 -5.07
CA GLU A 419 0.88 -28.45 -5.75
C GLU A 419 0.65 -29.88 -5.24
N SER A 420 1.70 -30.53 -4.71
CA SER A 420 1.60 -31.87 -4.14
C SER A 420 1.19 -31.89 -2.66
N VAL A 421 1.33 -30.77 -1.95
CA VAL A 421 1.08 -30.63 -0.50
C VAL A 421 -0.29 -30.03 -0.22
N VAL A 422 -0.69 -29.04 -1.02
CA VAL A 422 -1.95 -28.31 -0.85
C VAL A 422 -3.02 -28.91 -1.77
N GLN A 423 -4.19 -29.20 -1.22
CA GLN A 423 -5.37 -29.55 -2.00
C GLN A 423 -6.29 -28.33 -2.12
N PRO A 424 -6.55 -27.82 -3.33
CA PRO A 424 -7.52 -26.76 -3.54
C PRO A 424 -8.91 -27.14 -3.03
N ILE A 425 -9.58 -26.17 -2.40
CA ILE A 425 -10.96 -26.29 -1.94
C ILE A 425 -11.77 -25.32 -2.78
N SER A 426 -12.79 -25.83 -3.46
CA SER A 426 -13.61 -24.99 -4.35
C SER A 426 -14.05 -23.71 -3.63
N ASN A 427 -13.80 -22.56 -4.26
CA ASN A 427 -14.10 -21.21 -3.78
C ASN A 427 -13.27 -20.71 -2.58
N TYR A 428 -12.74 -21.59 -1.73
CA TYR A 428 -12.01 -21.22 -0.51
C TYR A 428 -10.50 -21.18 -0.65
N CYS A 429 -9.91 -22.02 -1.52
CA CYS A 429 -8.52 -21.87 -1.87
C CYS A 429 -8.18 -22.45 -3.24
N MET A 430 -7.22 -21.81 -3.89
CA MET A 430 -6.73 -22.20 -5.21
C MET A 430 -5.24 -21.91 -5.33
N PHE A 431 -4.65 -22.32 -6.44
CA PHE A 431 -3.30 -21.88 -6.78
C PHE A 431 -3.33 -20.65 -7.68
N SER A 432 -2.29 -19.83 -7.59
CA SER A 432 -2.05 -18.78 -8.57
C SER A 432 -1.93 -19.39 -9.98
N GLU A 433 -2.77 -18.91 -10.89
CA GLU A 433 -2.76 -19.33 -12.30
C GLU A 433 -1.43 -18.92 -12.96
N ARG A 434 -0.82 -19.85 -13.71
CA ARG A 434 0.52 -19.65 -14.28
C ARG A 434 0.62 -20.16 -15.72
N TYR A 435 1.38 -19.43 -16.53
CA TYR A 435 1.60 -19.75 -17.94
C TYR A 435 3.11 -19.84 -18.22
N PRO A 436 3.61 -20.96 -18.76
CA PRO A 436 5.01 -21.08 -19.12
C PRO A 436 5.30 -20.34 -20.43
N VAL A 437 6.44 -19.65 -20.47
CA VAL A 437 6.98 -19.02 -21.68
C VAL A 437 8.45 -19.37 -21.80
N ASP A 438 8.81 -20.08 -22.86
CA ASP A 438 10.19 -20.40 -23.18
C ASP A 438 10.85 -19.18 -23.83
N ILE A 439 11.93 -18.68 -23.24
CA ILE A 439 12.67 -17.51 -23.72
C ILE A 439 14.02 -17.99 -24.28
N PRO A 440 14.29 -17.82 -25.59
CA PRO A 440 15.58 -18.19 -26.13
C PRO A 440 16.68 -17.32 -25.53
N ARG A 441 17.76 -17.95 -25.06
CA ARG A 441 18.92 -17.22 -24.54
C ARG A 441 19.53 -16.38 -25.66
N THR A 442 19.62 -15.08 -25.44
CA THR A 442 20.49 -14.22 -26.25
C THR A 442 21.93 -14.50 -25.84
N SER A 443 22.69 -15.19 -26.71
CA SER A 443 24.14 -15.31 -26.56
C SER A 443 24.73 -13.90 -26.51
N GLN A 444 25.37 -13.51 -25.42
CA GLN A 444 26.30 -12.38 -25.46
C GLN A 444 27.50 -12.83 -26.28
N SER A 445 27.54 -12.48 -27.56
CA SER A 445 28.77 -12.53 -28.35
C SER A 445 29.58 -11.26 -28.07
N GLN A 446 30.73 -11.44 -27.40
CA GLN A 446 31.99 -10.70 -27.52
C GLN A 446 31.93 -9.17 -27.78
N GLN A 447 32.31 -8.39 -26.77
CA GLN A 447 33.06 -7.14 -26.95
C GLN A 447 33.79 -6.76 -25.65
N ASP A 448 34.95 -7.39 -25.44
CA ASP A 448 36.08 -6.78 -24.75
C ASP A 448 37.02 -6.29 -25.85
N SER A 449 36.97 -4.99 -26.17
CA SER A 449 38.08 -4.24 -26.74
C SER A 449 37.78 -2.75 -26.63
N ASP A 450 38.54 -2.09 -25.76
CA ASP A 450 38.59 -0.64 -25.62
C ASP A 450 39.00 0.03 -26.94
N THR A 451 38.13 0.86 -27.49
CA THR A 451 38.50 2.07 -28.26
C THR A 451 37.37 3.07 -28.14
N GLU A 452 37.69 4.22 -27.55
CA GLU A 452 36.89 5.45 -27.57
C GLU A 452 36.82 6.01 -29.00
N ASP A 453 35.78 6.80 -29.26
CA ASP A 453 35.45 7.58 -30.47
C ASP A 453 34.72 6.85 -31.62
N ASP A 454 33.39 7.04 -31.71
CA ASP A 454 32.71 7.54 -32.93
C ASP A 454 31.19 7.73 -32.76
N GLU A 455 30.67 8.68 -33.55
CA GLU A 455 29.31 9.26 -33.59
C GLU A 455 28.06 8.34 -33.61
N PRO A 456 26.87 8.87 -33.25
CA PRO A 456 25.62 8.10 -33.25
C PRO A 456 25.08 7.89 -34.68
N SER A 457 25.34 6.72 -35.24
CA SER A 457 24.67 6.26 -36.46
C SER A 457 23.38 5.48 -36.14
N ASP A 458 22.29 5.86 -36.80
CA ASP A 458 20.98 5.20 -36.77
C ASP A 458 21.07 3.75 -37.29
N LYS A 459 21.34 2.79 -36.40
CA LYS A 459 21.22 1.36 -36.70
C LYS A 459 19.82 0.85 -36.33
N VAL A 460 19.00 0.66 -37.37
CA VAL A 460 17.75 -0.10 -37.32
C VAL A 460 18.04 -1.50 -36.77
N SER A 461 17.46 -1.81 -35.61
CA SER A 461 17.60 -3.13 -34.97
C SER A 461 17.14 -4.25 -35.90
N SER A 462 18.01 -5.23 -36.15
CA SER A 462 17.65 -6.46 -36.87
C SER A 462 16.44 -7.15 -36.21
N PRO A 463 15.54 -7.78 -37.00
CA PRO A 463 14.33 -8.39 -36.47
C PRO A 463 14.69 -9.53 -35.50
N PRO A 464 13.96 -9.66 -34.37
CA PRO A 464 14.19 -10.72 -33.40
C PRO A 464 14.08 -12.09 -34.08
N SER A 465 14.89 -13.06 -33.63
CA SER A 465 14.81 -14.44 -34.11
C SER A 465 13.39 -14.98 -34.01
N THR A 466 12.98 -15.89 -34.89
CA THR A 466 11.61 -16.44 -34.91
C THR A 466 11.17 -16.97 -33.53
N HIS A 467 12.10 -17.54 -32.76
CA HIS A 467 11.85 -18.02 -31.39
C HIS A 467 11.63 -16.86 -30.40
N ALA A 468 12.43 -15.80 -30.47
CA ALA A 468 12.26 -14.61 -29.63
C ALA A 468 10.93 -13.90 -29.93
N GLN A 469 10.56 -13.82 -31.21
CA GLN A 469 9.28 -13.26 -31.64
C GLN A 469 8.09 -14.08 -31.11
N ARG A 470 8.18 -15.42 -31.11
CA ARG A 470 7.15 -16.30 -30.55
C ARG A 470 6.97 -16.09 -29.05
N ALA A 471 8.06 -16.07 -28.29
CA ALA A 471 8.04 -15.82 -26.85
C ALA A 471 7.45 -14.44 -26.51
N LEU A 472 7.88 -13.40 -27.23
CA LEU A 472 7.34 -12.04 -27.08
C LEU A 472 5.83 -11.99 -27.40
N THR A 473 5.40 -12.64 -28.48
CA THR A 473 3.97 -12.73 -28.85
C THR A 473 3.16 -13.46 -27.79
N GLN A 474 3.71 -14.52 -27.20
CA GLN A 474 3.05 -15.24 -26.11
C GLN A 474 2.90 -14.38 -24.85
N LEU A 475 3.94 -13.64 -24.46
CA LEU A 475 3.86 -12.68 -23.34
C LEU A 475 2.80 -11.61 -23.60
N TYR A 476 2.76 -11.05 -24.81
CA TYR A 476 1.74 -10.08 -25.20
C TYR A 476 0.33 -10.66 -25.09
N ARG A 477 0.11 -11.88 -25.59
CA ARG A 477 -1.18 -12.57 -25.51
C ARG A 477 -1.61 -12.80 -24.07
N ILE A 478 -0.72 -13.35 -23.23
CA ILE A 478 -1.03 -13.61 -21.82
C ILE A 478 -1.40 -12.30 -21.12
N PHE A 479 -0.59 -11.25 -21.29
CA PHE A 479 -0.86 -9.95 -20.66
C PHE A 479 -2.17 -9.34 -21.16
N ALA A 480 -2.43 -9.35 -22.48
CA ALA A 480 -3.68 -8.86 -23.05
C ALA A 480 -4.91 -9.61 -22.52
N GLN A 481 -4.84 -10.93 -22.36
CA GLN A 481 -5.92 -11.72 -21.76
C GLN A 481 -6.22 -11.30 -20.31
N HIS A 482 -5.20 -11.03 -19.51
CA HIS A 482 -5.38 -10.53 -18.14
C HIS A 482 -6.07 -9.17 -18.11
N LEU A 483 -5.73 -8.27 -19.03
CA LEU A 483 -6.37 -6.97 -19.14
C LEU A 483 -7.85 -7.09 -19.55
N VAL A 484 -8.18 -7.97 -20.49
CA VAL A 484 -9.57 -8.24 -20.91
C VAL A 484 -10.39 -8.81 -19.75
N GLN A 485 -9.78 -9.66 -18.93
CA GLN A 485 -10.39 -10.24 -17.73
C GLN A 485 -10.38 -9.29 -16.52
N ARG A 486 -9.97 -8.02 -16.70
CA ARG A 486 -9.88 -7.00 -15.63
C ARG A 486 -9.03 -7.44 -14.43
N ARG A 487 -8.03 -8.29 -14.66
CA ARG A 487 -7.06 -8.66 -13.62
C ARG A 487 -6.05 -7.54 -13.42
N GLU A 488 -5.51 -7.43 -12.21
CA GLU A 488 -4.58 -6.36 -11.84
C GLU A 488 -3.29 -6.35 -12.68
N GLY A 489 -2.82 -7.53 -13.09
CA GLY A 489 -1.63 -7.69 -13.92
C GLY A 489 -1.03 -9.08 -13.81
N VAL A 490 0.28 -9.16 -13.99
CA VAL A 490 1.04 -10.42 -13.93
C VAL A 490 2.34 -10.29 -13.12
N VAL A 491 2.77 -11.40 -12.53
CA VAL A 491 4.08 -11.56 -11.90
C VAL A 491 4.89 -12.59 -12.69
N ILE A 492 6.08 -12.22 -13.15
CA ILE A 492 6.96 -13.06 -13.94
C ILE A 492 8.08 -13.58 -13.04
N LYS A 493 8.22 -14.91 -13.00
CA LYS A 493 9.23 -15.62 -12.20
C LYS A 493 10.09 -16.49 -13.11
N ALA A 494 11.41 -16.42 -12.97
CA ALA A 494 12.30 -17.35 -13.67
C ALA A 494 12.18 -18.75 -13.07
N GLU A 495 12.13 -19.78 -13.91
CA GLU A 495 11.97 -21.17 -13.48
C GLU A 495 13.01 -21.62 -12.46
N GLU A 496 14.25 -21.19 -12.67
CA GLU A 496 15.44 -21.55 -11.91
C GLU A 496 15.69 -20.61 -10.71
N SER A 497 14.81 -19.61 -10.51
CA SER A 497 15.00 -18.64 -9.41
C SER A 497 14.83 -19.29 -8.04
N PHE A 498 15.80 -19.06 -7.17
CA PHE A 498 15.67 -19.35 -5.74
C PHE A 498 14.71 -18.35 -5.09
N TYR A 499 14.25 -18.66 -3.88
CA TYR A 499 13.49 -17.68 -3.11
C TYR A 499 14.45 -16.56 -2.68
N ASN A 500 14.09 -15.30 -2.98
CA ASN A 500 14.93 -14.11 -2.79
C ASN A 500 16.22 -14.07 -3.63
N ASP A 501 16.15 -14.59 -4.87
CA ASP A 501 17.26 -14.51 -5.84
C ASP A 501 17.48 -13.06 -6.33
N TYR A 502 18.62 -12.46 -5.98
CA TYR A 502 19.01 -11.11 -6.41
C TYR A 502 19.39 -11.03 -7.89
N CYS A 503 19.86 -12.14 -8.47
CA CYS A 503 20.21 -12.20 -9.90
C CYS A 503 18.97 -12.41 -10.77
N ARG A 504 17.94 -13.09 -10.23
CA ARG A 504 16.67 -13.44 -10.92
C ARG A 504 15.45 -12.98 -10.14
N GLN A 505 15.41 -11.69 -9.82
CA GLN A 505 14.29 -11.08 -9.12
C GLN A 505 12.98 -11.27 -9.90
N TRP A 506 11.89 -11.46 -9.17
CA TRP A 506 10.55 -11.50 -9.77
C TRP A 506 10.19 -10.15 -10.36
N GLY A 507 9.51 -10.14 -11.49
CA GLY A 507 9.04 -8.92 -12.15
C GLY A 507 7.52 -8.79 -12.05
N LYS A 508 7.00 -7.59 -11.88
CA LYS A 508 5.55 -7.33 -11.92
C LYS A 508 5.23 -6.36 -13.06
N LEU A 509 4.26 -6.73 -13.87
CA LEU A 509 3.78 -5.95 -15.00
C LEU A 509 2.30 -5.63 -14.79
N LYS A 510 1.96 -4.34 -14.82
CA LYS A 510 0.60 -3.84 -14.70
C LYS A 510 0.30 -2.83 -15.80
N ARG A 511 -0.98 -2.60 -16.06
CA ARG A 511 -1.46 -1.62 -17.05
C ARG A 511 -0.98 -0.21 -16.74
N ASP A 512 -1.05 0.20 -15.47
CA ASP A 512 -0.69 1.54 -14.97
C ASP A 512 0.82 1.82 -15.05
N TYR A 513 1.66 0.80 -15.21
CA TYR A 513 3.10 1.00 -15.39
C TYR A 513 3.49 1.31 -16.84
N ILE A 514 2.56 1.19 -17.79
CA ILE A 514 2.82 1.44 -19.20
C ILE A 514 2.33 2.86 -19.52
N PRO A 515 3.21 3.79 -19.91
CA PRO A 515 2.80 5.15 -20.27
C PRO A 515 1.71 5.16 -21.34
N GLY A 516 0.66 5.95 -21.11
CA GLY A 516 -0.49 6.08 -22.01
C GLY A 516 -1.53 4.95 -21.93
N TYR A 517 -1.34 3.95 -21.06
CA TYR A 517 -2.26 2.81 -20.95
C TYR A 517 -3.13 2.85 -19.68
N GLY A 518 -2.74 3.59 -18.63
CA GLY A 518 -3.56 3.78 -17.42
C GLY A 518 -4.85 4.57 -17.68
N ASP A 519 -5.78 4.56 -16.72
CA ASP A 519 -6.96 5.42 -16.79
C ASP A 519 -6.55 6.85 -16.46
N THR A 520 -6.96 7.82 -17.28
CA THR A 520 -6.62 9.24 -17.12
C THR A 520 -7.86 10.11 -16.95
N LEU A 521 -7.75 11.16 -16.15
CA LEU A 521 -8.79 12.16 -15.90
C LEU A 521 -8.20 13.56 -15.87
N ASP A 522 -8.92 14.51 -16.45
CA ASP A 522 -8.65 15.94 -16.31
C ASP A 522 -9.44 16.49 -15.11
N LEU A 523 -8.74 16.89 -14.05
CA LEU A 523 -9.32 17.34 -12.79
C LEU A 523 -8.77 18.69 -12.34
N ALA A 524 -9.49 19.35 -11.44
CA ALA A 524 -9.08 20.62 -10.86
C ALA A 524 -8.14 20.39 -9.67
N LEU A 525 -6.96 20.97 -9.74
CA LEU A 525 -6.03 21.13 -8.64
C LEU A 525 -6.40 22.40 -7.85
N ILE A 526 -6.78 22.19 -6.59
CA ILE A 526 -7.41 23.20 -5.73
C ILE A 526 -6.45 23.78 -4.69
N GLY A 527 -5.48 22.99 -4.23
CA GLY A 527 -4.59 23.41 -3.16
C GLY A 527 -3.39 22.50 -3.00
N ALA A 528 -2.55 22.84 -2.03
CA ALA A 528 -1.32 22.11 -1.76
C ALA A 528 -0.99 22.06 -0.26
N ALA A 529 -0.17 21.08 0.09
CA ALA A 529 0.40 20.92 1.42
C ALA A 529 1.78 20.28 1.36
N TRP A 530 2.46 20.31 2.51
CA TRP A 530 3.64 19.50 2.79
C TRP A 530 3.22 18.22 3.51
N ASP A 531 3.63 17.08 2.97
CA ASP A 531 3.46 15.77 3.57
C ASP A 531 4.83 15.24 4.03
N LYS A 532 4.86 14.79 5.28
CA LYS A 532 6.08 14.34 5.94
C LYS A 532 6.73 13.18 5.21
N GLU A 533 5.97 12.12 4.92
CA GLU A 533 6.50 10.88 4.35
C GLU A 533 7.09 11.13 2.96
N ARG A 534 6.37 11.89 2.14
CA ARG A 534 6.85 12.27 0.82
C ARG A 534 8.07 13.18 0.92
N ALA A 535 8.07 14.14 1.84
CA ALA A 535 9.19 15.05 2.04
C ALA A 535 10.46 14.33 2.50
N ARG A 536 10.37 13.30 3.35
CA ARG A 536 11.52 12.44 3.71
C ARG A 536 12.13 11.78 2.49
N THR A 537 11.28 11.23 1.61
CA THR A 537 11.72 10.56 0.38
C THR A 537 12.44 11.52 -0.57
N LEU A 538 12.00 12.78 -0.59
CA LEU A 538 12.56 13.81 -1.46
C LEU A 538 13.74 14.57 -0.83
N GLY A 539 13.91 14.51 0.48
CA GLY A 539 14.91 15.28 1.21
C GLY A 539 14.62 16.79 1.19
N VAL A 540 13.34 17.17 1.31
CA VAL A 540 12.91 18.58 1.25
C VAL A 540 12.31 19.06 2.56
N SER A 541 12.46 20.35 2.83
CA SER A 541 11.94 21.01 4.02
C SER A 541 10.43 21.33 3.86
N PRO A 542 9.74 21.73 4.94
CA PRO A 542 8.36 22.22 4.88
C PRO A 542 8.12 23.42 3.96
N SER A 543 9.16 23.99 3.35
CA SER A 543 9.04 25.04 2.33
C SER A 543 8.61 24.52 0.95
N ALA A 544 8.73 23.21 0.69
CA ALA A 544 8.31 22.61 -0.57
C ALA A 544 6.87 22.07 -0.49
N TYR A 545 6.09 22.23 -1.56
CA TYR A 545 4.79 21.53 -1.65
C TYR A 545 5.00 20.13 -2.21
N THR A 546 4.58 19.10 -1.47
CA THR A 546 4.76 17.71 -1.88
C THR A 546 3.46 17.00 -2.18
N THR A 547 2.33 17.59 -1.78
CA THR A 547 1.00 16.99 -1.84
C THR A 547 -0.01 17.98 -2.39
N PHE A 548 -0.84 17.49 -3.31
CA PHE A 548 -1.69 18.29 -4.17
C PHE A 548 -3.14 17.83 -4.05
N TYR A 549 -4.07 18.77 -3.86
CA TYR A 549 -5.48 18.50 -3.58
C TYR A 549 -6.32 18.58 -4.85
N ILE A 550 -6.95 17.47 -5.23
CA ILE A 550 -7.56 17.30 -6.54
C ILE A 550 -9.07 17.07 -6.39
N GLY A 551 -9.85 17.78 -7.20
CA GLY A 551 -11.30 17.76 -7.17
C GLY A 551 -11.95 17.92 -8.54
N ALA A 552 -13.26 17.69 -8.60
CA ALA A 552 -14.07 17.87 -9.80
C ALA A 552 -15.13 18.96 -9.61
N LEU A 553 -15.54 19.58 -10.70
CA LEU A 553 -16.63 20.55 -10.72
C LEU A 553 -17.97 19.81 -10.53
N THR A 554 -18.72 20.18 -9.50
CA THR A 554 -19.99 19.50 -9.14
C THR A 554 -21.24 20.21 -9.63
N ASN A 555 -21.17 21.51 -9.92
CA ASN A 555 -22.32 22.32 -10.33
C ASN A 555 -22.26 22.73 -11.83
N ALA A 556 -21.70 21.88 -12.68
CA ALA A 556 -21.54 22.16 -14.11
C ALA A 556 -22.89 22.47 -14.79
N GLU A 557 -23.93 21.69 -14.49
CA GLU A 557 -25.27 21.88 -15.06
C GLU A 557 -25.94 23.18 -14.58
N ASP A 558 -25.74 23.54 -13.32
CA ASP A 558 -26.27 24.81 -12.78
C ASP A 558 -25.60 26.02 -13.43
N ARG A 559 -24.30 25.91 -13.72
CA ARG A 559 -23.55 26.96 -14.45
C ARG A 559 -23.95 27.07 -15.90
N LYS A 560 -24.30 25.96 -16.56
CA LYS A 560 -24.88 25.98 -17.92
C LYS A 560 -26.21 26.75 -17.93
N LYS A 561 -27.02 26.61 -16.87
CA LYS A 561 -28.29 27.33 -16.73
C LYS A 561 -28.10 28.80 -16.34
N ASN A 562 -27.15 29.07 -15.43
CA ASN A 562 -26.85 30.42 -14.97
C ASN A 562 -25.33 30.63 -14.82
N PRO A 563 -24.69 31.30 -15.78
CA PRO A 563 -23.24 31.55 -15.75
C PRO A 563 -22.75 32.40 -14.56
N SER A 564 -23.64 33.12 -13.87
CA SER A 564 -23.28 33.93 -12.68
C SER A 564 -23.04 33.11 -11.41
N ILE A 565 -23.40 31.83 -11.40
CA ILE A 565 -23.15 30.93 -10.27
C ILE A 565 -21.65 30.59 -10.21
N LYS A 566 -21.04 30.83 -9.04
CA LYS A 566 -19.65 30.45 -8.78
C LYS A 566 -19.45 28.93 -8.96
N PRO A 567 -18.35 28.48 -9.58
CA PRO A 567 -18.03 27.06 -9.63
C PRO A 567 -17.88 26.46 -8.23
N ASN A 568 -18.35 25.21 -8.08
CA ASN A 568 -18.26 24.45 -6.84
C ASN A 568 -17.44 23.17 -7.07
N TYR A 569 -16.28 23.10 -6.44
CA TYR A 569 -15.36 21.96 -6.55
C TYR A 569 -15.47 21.03 -5.35
N HIS A 570 -15.65 19.74 -5.59
CA HIS A 570 -15.53 18.73 -4.56
C HIS A 570 -14.15 18.08 -4.67
N VAL A 571 -13.32 18.27 -3.65
CA VAL A 571 -11.98 17.68 -3.54
C VAL A 571 -12.11 16.27 -3.02
N TYR A 572 -11.76 15.31 -3.86
CA TYR A 572 -11.94 13.88 -3.58
C TYR A 572 -10.68 13.22 -3.02
N PHE A 573 -9.50 13.68 -3.46
CA PHE A 573 -8.25 13.02 -3.10
C PHE A 573 -7.04 13.94 -3.14
N VAL A 574 -5.92 13.40 -2.65
CA VAL A 574 -4.61 14.04 -2.73
C VAL A 574 -3.65 13.21 -3.56
N SER A 575 -2.76 13.87 -4.29
CA SER A 575 -1.64 13.22 -4.97
C SER A 575 -0.31 13.76 -4.46
N SER A 576 0.59 12.84 -4.09
CA SER A 576 1.95 13.16 -3.66
C SER A 576 3.02 12.61 -4.61
N TYR A 577 2.59 11.92 -5.67
CA TYR A 577 3.46 11.19 -6.61
C TYR A 577 3.15 11.58 -8.06
N GLY A 578 4.04 11.19 -8.99
CA GLY A 578 3.93 11.46 -10.43
C GLY A 578 4.84 12.59 -10.94
N LEU A 579 5.07 13.64 -10.14
CA LEU A 579 5.99 14.70 -10.52
C LEU A 579 7.46 14.29 -10.29
N SER A 580 8.28 14.51 -11.31
CA SER A 580 9.74 14.52 -11.16
C SER A 580 10.17 15.68 -10.25
N ARG A 581 11.38 15.62 -9.70
CA ARG A 581 11.93 16.69 -8.84
C ARG A 581 11.94 18.06 -9.51
N ARG A 582 12.30 18.10 -10.79
CA ARG A 582 12.28 19.33 -11.60
C ARG A 582 10.85 19.88 -11.75
N GLN A 583 9.89 19.01 -12.09
CA GLN A 583 8.49 19.42 -12.17
C GLN A 583 7.93 19.88 -10.82
N LEU A 584 8.36 19.28 -9.71
CA LEU A 584 7.96 19.67 -8.36
C LEU A 584 8.51 21.04 -7.98
N GLU A 585 9.74 21.35 -8.39
CA GLU A 585 10.36 22.66 -8.21
C GLU A 585 9.62 23.73 -9.01
N ASP A 586 9.36 23.44 -10.29
CA ASP A 586 8.60 24.33 -11.17
C ASP A 586 7.19 24.57 -10.61
N MET A 587 6.54 23.51 -10.10
CA MET A 587 5.23 23.59 -9.47
C MET A 587 5.25 24.45 -8.21
N THR A 588 6.22 24.22 -7.31
CA THR A 588 6.34 25.01 -6.07
C THR A 588 6.58 26.48 -6.38
N SER A 589 7.44 26.77 -7.36
CA SER A 589 7.70 28.15 -7.80
C SER A 589 6.45 28.82 -8.39
N ARG A 590 5.67 28.09 -9.19
CA ARG A 590 4.39 28.59 -9.72
C ARG A 590 3.38 28.85 -8.61
N ILE A 591 3.27 27.95 -7.64
CA ILE A 591 2.36 28.14 -6.50
C ILE A 591 2.76 29.38 -5.69
N ASN A 592 4.05 29.58 -5.42
CA ASN A 592 4.55 30.74 -4.70
C ASN A 592 4.35 32.07 -5.46
N ALA A 593 4.25 32.02 -6.79
CA ALA A 593 3.93 33.18 -7.62
C ALA A 593 2.42 33.44 -7.77
N ARG A 594 1.56 32.57 -7.24
CA ARG A 594 0.10 32.71 -7.32
C ARG A 594 -0.49 33.29 -6.05
N SER A 595 -1.67 33.87 -6.20
CA SER A 595 -2.52 34.22 -5.06
C SER A 595 -3.05 32.94 -4.42
N THR A 596 -2.77 32.80 -3.13
CA THR A 596 -3.19 31.66 -2.31
C THR A 596 -3.70 32.16 -0.98
N VAL A 597 -4.61 31.40 -0.38
CA VAL A 597 -5.14 31.66 0.96
C VAL A 597 -4.80 30.50 1.87
N LEU A 598 -4.50 30.78 3.14
CA LEU A 598 -4.33 29.72 4.13
C LEU A 598 -5.67 29.05 4.37
N PHE A 599 -5.67 27.71 4.43
CA PHE A 599 -6.90 26.97 4.69
C PHE A 599 -7.51 27.33 6.05
N SER A 600 -6.69 27.72 7.03
CA SER A 600 -7.15 28.19 8.35
C SER A 600 -8.05 29.42 8.28
N ASP A 601 -7.90 30.24 7.24
CA ASP A 601 -8.54 31.54 7.10
C ASP A 601 -9.88 31.43 6.36
N LEU A 602 -10.14 30.27 5.74
CA LEU A 602 -11.41 29.95 5.12
C LEU A 602 -12.48 29.83 6.21
N ARG A 603 -13.38 30.82 6.28
CA ARG A 603 -14.50 30.84 7.23
C ARG A 603 -15.38 29.61 6.99
N MET A 604 -15.34 28.66 7.92
CA MET A 604 -16.29 27.56 7.99
C MET A 604 -17.66 28.08 8.41
N THR A 605 -18.49 28.50 7.45
CA THR A 605 -19.92 28.70 7.71
C THR A 605 -20.56 27.32 7.86
N ASN A 606 -20.54 26.73 9.06
CA ASN A 606 -21.20 25.44 9.33
C ASN A 606 -22.73 25.63 9.18
N PRO A 607 -23.47 24.69 8.55
CA PRO A 607 -23.49 23.27 8.90
C PRO A 607 -22.82 22.36 7.85
N LYS A 608 -22.47 21.14 8.30
CA LYS A 608 -21.98 20.01 7.49
C LYS A 608 -22.72 19.97 6.15
N ASN A 609 -21.98 20.05 5.03
CA ASN A 609 -22.41 20.20 3.62
C ASN A 609 -22.51 21.59 3.00
N THR A 610 -22.19 22.68 3.70
CA THR A 610 -22.13 23.99 3.02
C THR A 610 -20.79 24.15 2.28
N PRO A 611 -20.78 24.56 0.99
CA PRO A 611 -19.54 24.87 0.29
C PRO A 611 -18.71 25.91 1.05
N ILE A 612 -17.44 25.63 1.26
CA ILE A 612 -16.46 26.54 1.85
C ILE A 612 -16.16 27.62 0.80
N GLY A 613 -16.30 28.87 1.18
CA GLY A 613 -16.01 30.02 0.33
C GLY A 613 -15.17 31.06 1.08
N HIS A 614 -14.53 31.93 0.32
CA HIS A 614 -13.79 33.07 0.84
C HIS A 614 -13.89 34.21 -0.18
N PRO A 615 -13.85 35.49 0.24
CA PRO A 615 -13.98 36.63 -0.67
C PRO A 615 -12.97 36.62 -1.83
N GLU A 616 -11.76 36.13 -1.56
CA GLU A 616 -10.68 36.02 -2.55
C GLU A 616 -10.77 34.78 -3.45
N LEU A 617 -11.73 33.86 -3.17
CA LEU A 617 -11.96 32.70 -4.02
C LEU A 617 -13.06 32.99 -5.05
N GLU A 618 -12.75 32.76 -6.31
CA GLU A 618 -13.72 32.83 -7.42
C GLU A 618 -14.67 31.62 -7.43
N TYR A 619 -14.41 30.63 -6.58
CA TYR A 619 -15.13 29.39 -6.47
C TYR A 619 -15.50 29.06 -5.03
N THR A 620 -16.29 28.01 -4.88
CA THR A 620 -16.56 27.37 -3.60
C THR A 620 -16.02 25.95 -3.62
N LEU A 621 -15.64 25.41 -2.47
CA LEU A 621 -15.07 24.07 -2.39
C LEU A 621 -15.68 23.24 -1.28
N ARG A 622 -15.65 21.92 -1.45
CA ARG A 622 -15.96 20.94 -0.42
C ARG A 622 -14.80 19.97 -0.34
N LEU A 623 -14.43 19.55 0.87
CA LEU A 623 -13.47 18.48 1.07
C LEU A 623 -14.24 17.20 1.34
N TYR A 624 -13.81 16.12 0.71
CA TYR A 624 -14.30 14.78 1.04
C TYR A 624 -14.04 14.47 2.52
N ASP A 625 -15.01 13.85 3.18
CA ASP A 625 -14.94 13.52 4.60
C ASP A 625 -13.80 12.52 4.85
N GLY A 626 -12.85 12.91 5.71
CA GLY A 626 -11.68 12.08 6.04
C GLY A 626 -10.39 12.46 5.30
N LEU A 627 -10.43 13.41 4.35
CA LEU A 627 -9.21 14.01 3.83
C LEU A 627 -8.54 14.90 4.87
N ALA A 628 -7.21 14.85 4.92
CA ALA A 628 -6.43 15.86 5.63
C ALA A 628 -6.73 17.25 5.07
N LYS A 629 -6.59 18.29 5.90
CA LYS A 629 -6.82 19.66 5.45
C LYS A 629 -5.61 20.16 4.64
N PRO A 630 -5.82 20.85 3.51
CA PRO A 630 -4.72 21.49 2.79
C PRO A 630 -4.06 22.57 3.65
N HIS A 631 -2.80 22.90 3.34
CA HIS A 631 -2.14 24.03 3.98
C HIS A 631 -2.60 25.34 3.34
N ILE A 632 -2.60 25.35 2.01
CA ILE A 632 -3.01 26.48 1.17
C ILE A 632 -4.04 26.06 0.14
N VAL A 633 -4.88 27.02 -0.24
CA VAL A 633 -5.87 26.90 -1.32
C VAL A 633 -5.59 27.97 -2.35
N PHE A 634 -5.68 27.61 -3.63
CA PHE A 634 -5.38 28.53 -4.73
C PHE A 634 -6.58 29.44 -5.00
N CYS A 635 -6.38 30.74 -5.22
CA CYS A 635 -7.49 31.63 -5.56
C CYS A 635 -8.16 31.26 -6.89
N GLU A 636 -7.37 30.68 -7.80
CA GLU A 636 -7.81 30.12 -9.07
C GLU A 636 -7.38 28.64 -9.16
N PRO A 637 -8.30 27.71 -9.48
CA PRO A 637 -7.95 26.31 -9.71
C PRO A 637 -7.02 26.11 -10.90
N MET A 638 -6.20 25.06 -10.86
CA MET A 638 -5.36 24.63 -11.98
C MET A 638 -5.94 23.36 -12.61
N LEU A 639 -5.75 23.18 -13.92
CA LEU A 639 -6.06 21.91 -14.57
C LEU A 639 -4.89 20.92 -14.37
N ALA A 640 -5.19 19.68 -14.02
CA ALA A 640 -4.23 18.60 -13.86
C ALA A 640 -4.74 17.34 -14.55
N GLU A 641 -3.88 16.68 -15.33
CA GLU A 641 -4.16 15.33 -15.78
C GLU A 641 -3.67 14.36 -14.70
N VAL A 642 -4.57 13.48 -14.27
CA VAL A 642 -4.30 12.47 -13.26
C VAL A 642 -4.44 11.11 -13.89
N TYR A 643 -3.47 10.23 -13.65
CA TYR A 643 -3.56 8.84 -14.05
C TYR A 643 -3.54 7.91 -12.84
N GLY A 644 -4.22 6.77 -12.94
CA GLY A 644 -4.40 5.82 -11.83
C GLY A 644 -4.60 4.37 -12.27
N ALA A 645 -4.64 3.48 -11.29
CA ALA A 645 -4.87 2.04 -11.50
C ALA A 645 -6.36 1.63 -11.48
N GLY A 646 -7.23 2.41 -10.84
CA GLY A 646 -8.67 2.14 -10.72
C GLY A 646 -9.35 3.16 -9.80
N PHE A 647 -10.67 3.05 -9.58
CA PHE A 647 -11.44 3.89 -8.66
C PHE A 647 -11.98 3.05 -7.52
N ASP A 648 -11.88 3.54 -6.28
CA ASP A 648 -12.41 2.86 -5.09
C ASP A 648 -13.68 3.55 -4.57
N VAL A 649 -14.47 2.83 -3.77
CA VAL A 649 -15.66 3.36 -3.09
C VAL A 649 -15.37 3.55 -1.61
N SER A 650 -15.51 4.79 -1.12
CA SER A 650 -15.29 5.10 0.31
C SER A 650 -16.61 5.26 1.10
N ARG A 651 -16.56 5.09 2.44
CA ARG A 651 -17.74 5.01 3.35
C ARG A 651 -18.76 6.12 3.10
N GLY A 652 -20.03 5.75 2.96
CA GLY A 652 -21.14 6.70 2.96
C GLY A 652 -21.20 7.61 1.72
N SER A 653 -20.45 7.30 0.65
CA SER A 653 -20.55 8.00 -0.63
C SER A 653 -21.86 7.64 -1.35
N LYS A 654 -22.55 8.64 -1.93
CA LYS A 654 -23.75 8.38 -2.75
C LYS A 654 -23.33 7.80 -4.11
N PRO A 655 -24.21 7.09 -4.84
CA PRO A 655 -23.91 6.41 -6.12
C PRO A 655 -23.34 7.27 -7.26
N PHE A 656 -23.29 8.60 -7.12
CA PHE A 656 -22.68 9.54 -8.08
C PHE A 656 -21.37 10.18 -7.55
N ASP A 657 -21.11 10.11 -6.25
CA ASP A 657 -19.80 10.44 -5.64
C ASP A 657 -18.79 9.29 -5.88
N THR A 658 -19.28 8.10 -6.23
CA THR A 658 -18.55 6.83 -6.44
C THR A 658 -17.56 6.83 -7.60
N LEU A 659 -17.78 7.65 -8.64
CA LEU A 659 -16.92 7.68 -9.82
C LEU A 659 -15.60 8.44 -9.59
N PHE A 660 -15.53 9.24 -8.52
CA PHE A 660 -14.38 10.10 -8.22
C PHE A 660 -13.80 9.90 -6.82
N ALA A 661 -14.39 9.05 -5.98
CA ALA A 661 -13.93 8.75 -4.63
C ALA A 661 -12.64 7.89 -4.59
N ALA A 662 -11.62 8.24 -5.36
CA ALA A 662 -10.31 7.61 -5.30
C ALA A 662 -9.67 7.87 -3.93
N THR A 663 -9.78 6.95 -2.98
CA THR A 663 -8.95 7.03 -1.78
C THR A 663 -7.54 6.61 -2.14
N ILE A 664 -6.61 7.57 -2.16
CA ILE A 664 -5.19 7.27 -2.26
C ILE A 664 -4.56 7.48 -0.89
N SER A 665 -4.56 6.43 -0.07
CA SER A 665 -3.57 6.31 0.98
C SER A 665 -2.26 5.92 0.34
N SER A 666 -1.31 6.85 0.18
CA SER A 666 0.13 6.63 -0.12
C SER A 666 0.51 5.55 -1.15
N LEU A 667 -0.41 5.13 -2.02
CA LEU A 667 -0.12 4.17 -3.07
C LEU A 667 0.62 4.93 -4.17
N PRO A 668 1.78 4.45 -4.62
CA PRO A 668 2.53 5.06 -5.72
C PRO A 668 1.86 4.86 -7.10
N SER A 669 0.56 4.52 -7.12
CA SER A 669 -0.20 4.09 -8.29
C SER A 669 -0.94 5.23 -8.99
N PHE A 670 -1.04 6.39 -8.35
CA PHE A 670 -1.57 7.59 -8.99
C PHE A 670 -0.46 8.62 -9.16
N GLY A 671 -0.33 9.11 -10.39
CA GLY A 671 0.60 10.15 -10.73
C GLY A 671 -0.09 11.35 -11.32
N LEU A 672 0.51 12.52 -11.10
CA LEU A 672 0.18 13.74 -11.80
C LEU A 672 1.02 13.85 -13.07
N SER A 673 0.37 14.10 -14.20
CA SER A 673 1.00 14.64 -15.39
C SER A 673 0.44 16.03 -15.63
N PHE A 674 1.31 16.99 -15.92
CA PHE A 674 0.86 18.29 -16.42
C PHE A 674 1.26 18.37 -17.88
N PHE A 675 0.27 18.32 -18.77
CA PHE A 675 0.51 18.62 -20.17
C PHE A 675 0.79 20.11 -20.32
N TRP A 676 2.03 20.41 -20.70
CA TRP A 676 2.35 21.59 -21.50
C TRP A 676 2.29 21.10 -22.94
N TYR A 677 1.36 21.65 -23.74
CA TYR A 677 1.09 21.23 -25.12
C TYR A 677 2.39 20.87 -25.87
N SER A 678 2.60 19.57 -26.12
CA SER A 678 3.57 19.04 -27.07
C SER A 678 2.95 17.80 -27.71
N PRO A 679 2.74 17.79 -29.04
CA PRO A 679 1.94 16.77 -29.71
C PRO A 679 2.80 15.56 -30.09
N HIS A 680 3.19 14.74 -29.10
CA HIS A 680 3.84 13.45 -29.38
C HIS A 680 3.35 12.37 -28.41
N THR A 681 2.17 11.81 -28.67
CA THR A 681 1.80 10.47 -28.18
C THR A 681 1.96 9.48 -29.32
N THR A 682 2.89 8.56 -29.10
CA THR A 682 3.43 7.56 -30.02
C THR A 682 2.44 6.45 -30.37
N ALA A 683 2.66 5.89 -31.57
CA ALA A 683 1.90 4.80 -32.17
C ALA A 683 1.72 3.59 -31.23
N LEU A 684 0.50 3.08 -31.17
CA LEU A 684 0.19 1.78 -30.57
C LEU A 684 0.98 0.69 -31.31
N ASP A 685 1.70 -0.13 -30.56
CA ASP A 685 2.46 -1.27 -31.07
C ASP A 685 1.47 -2.24 -31.76
N THR A 686 1.59 -2.41 -33.09
CA THR A 686 0.63 -3.15 -33.94
C THR A 686 0.38 -4.58 -33.43
N TYR A 687 1.40 -5.18 -32.80
CA TYR A 687 1.32 -6.50 -32.18
C TYR A 687 0.40 -6.54 -30.96
N PHE A 688 0.39 -5.50 -30.12
CA PHE A 688 -0.49 -5.45 -28.95
C PHE A 688 -1.96 -5.31 -29.34
N LEU A 689 -2.25 -4.49 -30.36
CA LEU A 689 -3.60 -4.38 -30.91
C LEU A 689 -4.09 -5.68 -31.55
N ALA A 690 -3.21 -6.42 -32.23
CA ALA A 690 -3.53 -7.74 -32.76
C ALA A 690 -3.78 -8.77 -31.63
N ALA A 691 -2.98 -8.73 -30.57
CA ALA A 691 -3.17 -9.59 -29.39
C ALA A 691 -4.48 -9.29 -28.66
N LEU A 692 -4.85 -8.01 -28.48
CA LEU A 692 -6.14 -7.63 -27.91
C LEU A 692 -7.31 -8.12 -28.76
N ARG A 693 -7.24 -7.95 -30.09
CA ARG A 693 -8.29 -8.44 -31.01
C ARG A 693 -8.48 -9.95 -30.92
N THR A 694 -7.41 -10.72 -30.79
CA THR A 694 -7.50 -12.19 -30.65
C THR A 694 -7.90 -12.66 -29.24
N ALA A 695 -7.69 -11.83 -28.22
CA ALA A 695 -8.09 -12.12 -26.84
C ALA A 695 -9.57 -11.77 -26.54
N LEU A 696 -10.21 -10.97 -27.38
CA LEU A 696 -11.64 -10.65 -27.26
C LEU A 696 -12.51 -11.86 -27.64
N PRO A 697 -13.66 -12.10 -26.99
CA PRO A 697 -14.65 -13.07 -27.44
C PRO A 697 -15.06 -12.86 -28.90
N PRO A 698 -15.43 -13.90 -29.68
CA PRO A 698 -15.73 -13.79 -31.11
C PRO A 698 -16.74 -12.69 -31.49
N TYR A 699 -17.71 -12.42 -30.61
CA TYR A 699 -18.73 -11.39 -30.83
C TYR A 699 -18.21 -9.94 -30.71
N LEU A 700 -17.04 -9.72 -30.12
CA LEU A 700 -16.33 -8.43 -30.05
C LEU A 700 -15.21 -8.30 -31.09
N GLN A 701 -14.93 -9.36 -31.85
CA GLN A 701 -13.95 -9.36 -32.94
C GLN A 701 -14.53 -8.82 -34.26
N ASP A 702 -15.85 -8.74 -34.37
CA ASP A 702 -16.55 -8.27 -35.57
C ASP A 702 -16.69 -6.73 -35.56
N PRO A 703 -16.09 -6.01 -36.53
CA PRO A 703 -16.27 -4.56 -36.67
C PRO A 703 -17.72 -4.11 -36.92
N GLN A 704 -18.63 -5.02 -37.28
CA GLN A 704 -20.00 -4.70 -37.66
C GLN A 704 -21.00 -4.57 -36.48
N HIS A 705 -20.53 -4.73 -35.24
CA HIS A 705 -21.35 -4.54 -34.02
C HIS A 705 -20.84 -3.39 -33.12
N ARG A 706 -20.53 -2.24 -33.72
CA ARG A 706 -20.45 -0.99 -32.96
C ARG A 706 -21.85 -0.36 -32.86
N GLY A 707 -22.42 -0.37 -31.66
CA GLY A 707 -23.43 0.62 -31.26
C GLY A 707 -22.86 2.05 -31.38
N PRO A 708 -23.70 3.09 -31.50
CA PRO A 708 -23.28 4.39 -31.99
C PRO A 708 -22.25 5.03 -31.05
N ALA A 709 -21.03 5.23 -31.56
CA ALA A 709 -20.01 6.06 -30.95
C ALA A 709 -20.50 7.52 -30.93
N ALA A 710 -20.31 8.19 -29.79
CA ALA A 710 -20.61 9.61 -29.61
C ALA A 710 -19.94 10.44 -30.72
N HIS A 711 -20.77 11.12 -31.50
CA HIS A 711 -20.37 11.94 -32.62
C HIS A 711 -19.52 13.13 -32.16
N ARG A 712 -18.32 13.21 -32.74
CA ARG A 712 -17.56 14.45 -32.96
C ARG A 712 -18.43 15.40 -33.77
N VAL A 713 -18.78 16.56 -33.21
CA VAL A 713 -19.56 17.59 -33.90
C VAL A 713 -18.70 18.18 -35.02
N GLN A 714 -19.11 17.95 -36.26
CA GLN A 714 -18.77 18.79 -37.41
C GLN A 714 -20.07 19.33 -38.02
N HIS A 715 -20.10 20.64 -38.23
CA HIS A 715 -21.18 21.37 -38.87
C HIS A 715 -21.39 20.90 -40.32
N HIS A 716 -22.64 20.58 -40.71
CA HIS A 716 -23.36 21.29 -41.78
C HIS A 716 -24.77 20.72 -42.07
N SER A 717 -25.67 21.68 -42.28
CA SER A 717 -26.98 21.72 -42.97
C SER A 717 -27.60 20.46 -43.59
N GLY A 718 -28.91 20.30 -43.35
CA GLY A 718 -29.86 20.01 -44.44
C GLY A 718 -30.66 18.70 -44.38
N ALA A 719 -31.94 18.83 -44.03
CA ALA A 719 -33.10 18.14 -44.61
C ALA A 719 -33.39 16.63 -44.39
N GLN A 720 -34.63 16.43 -43.91
CA GLN A 720 -35.62 15.37 -44.20
C GLN A 720 -35.55 13.97 -43.54
N ARG A 721 -36.68 13.64 -42.90
CA ARG A 721 -37.07 12.33 -42.35
C ARG A 721 -37.50 11.35 -43.46
N PRO A 722 -37.54 10.03 -43.19
CA PRO A 722 -38.86 9.41 -43.02
C PRO A 722 -38.97 8.32 -41.92
N ARG A 723 -40.24 8.08 -41.53
CA ARG A 723 -40.75 7.10 -40.56
C ARG A 723 -40.77 5.67 -41.12
N VAL A 724 -40.53 4.64 -40.30
CA VAL A 724 -41.15 3.31 -40.43
C VAL A 724 -41.42 2.67 -39.05
N ARG A 725 -42.65 2.16 -38.89
CA ARG A 725 -43.21 1.38 -37.76
C ARG A 725 -42.97 -0.12 -37.93
N ARG A 726 -42.76 -0.89 -36.84
CA ARG A 726 -43.18 -2.32 -36.66
C ARG A 726 -43.38 -2.59 -35.15
N ARG A 727 -44.61 -2.73 -34.64
CA ARG A 727 -45.45 -3.95 -34.45
C ARG A 727 -44.79 -5.08 -33.64
N TRP A 728 -45.27 -5.27 -32.41
CA TRP A 728 -45.16 -6.47 -31.57
C TRP A 728 -46.41 -7.35 -31.73
N PRO A 729 -46.31 -8.68 -31.60
CA PRO A 729 -47.45 -9.54 -31.29
C PRO A 729 -47.47 -9.93 -29.80
N ALA A 730 -48.68 -9.93 -29.25
CA ALA A 730 -49.08 -10.51 -27.97
C ALA A 730 -49.72 -11.88 -28.21
N GLU A 731 -49.81 -12.71 -27.15
CA GLU A 731 -50.78 -13.78 -26.83
C GLU A 731 -50.10 -14.73 -25.81
N HIS A 732 -50.71 -15.35 -24.79
CA HIS A 732 -52.10 -15.48 -24.35
C HIS A 732 -52.10 -15.83 -22.85
N ALA A 733 -53.17 -15.43 -22.15
CA ALA A 733 -53.48 -15.75 -20.75
C ALA A 733 -54.60 -16.80 -20.64
N GLY A 734 -54.66 -17.52 -19.52
CA GLY A 734 -55.85 -18.28 -19.07
C GLY A 734 -55.54 -19.10 -17.81
N ARG A 735 -55.76 -18.59 -16.59
CA ARG A 735 -56.99 -18.57 -15.77
C ARG A 735 -57.46 -19.94 -15.24
N GLY A 736 -57.49 -20.03 -13.91
CA GLY A 736 -58.36 -20.93 -13.13
C GLY A 736 -58.52 -20.40 -11.70
N ARG A 737 -59.68 -19.81 -11.38
CA ARG A 737 -60.09 -19.36 -10.05
C ARG A 737 -60.75 -20.51 -9.28
N ARG A 738 -60.61 -20.55 -7.95
CA ARG A 738 -61.71 -20.74 -6.99
C ARG A 738 -61.30 -20.28 -5.58
N ALA A 739 -62.32 -19.81 -4.84
CA ALA A 739 -62.26 -18.99 -3.64
C ALA A 739 -62.75 -19.75 -2.39
N LEU A 740 -62.45 -19.22 -1.19
CA LEU A 740 -63.25 -19.16 0.07
C LEU A 740 -62.32 -18.62 1.20
N ALA A 741 -62.47 -17.36 1.66
CA ALA A 741 -63.25 -16.88 2.83
C ALA A 741 -62.70 -17.39 4.19
N SER A 742 -62.30 -16.58 5.18
CA SER A 742 -63.07 -15.60 5.98
C SER A 742 -62.16 -14.84 6.99
N HIS A 743 -62.31 -13.50 7.15
CA HIS A 743 -62.63 -12.70 8.38
C HIS A 743 -61.56 -12.66 9.51
N ASP A 744 -61.16 -11.55 10.15
CA ASP A 744 -61.69 -10.19 10.45
C ASP A 744 -60.51 -9.16 10.49
N GLY A 745 -60.58 -7.89 10.02
CA GLY A 745 -61.26 -6.71 10.61
C GLY A 745 -60.25 -5.82 11.39
N GLY A 746 -59.54 -4.83 10.81
CA GLY A 746 -59.95 -3.42 10.56
C GLY A 746 -59.64 -2.48 11.76
N PRO A 747 -59.44 -1.14 11.65
CA PRO A 747 -59.43 -0.28 10.45
C PRO A 747 -58.26 0.76 10.36
N THR A 748 -57.89 1.04 9.10
CA THR A 748 -57.57 2.33 8.43
C THR A 748 -56.90 3.51 9.17
N ARG A 749 -55.79 4.02 8.58
CA ARG A 749 -55.82 5.23 7.71
C ARG A 749 -54.52 5.43 6.92
N ARG A 750 -54.71 5.69 5.62
CA ARG A 750 -53.76 6.00 4.56
C ARG A 750 -52.92 7.26 4.84
N ARG A 751 -51.69 7.31 4.29
CA ARG A 751 -51.27 8.41 3.40
C ARG A 751 -50.40 7.87 2.27
N GLU A 752 -50.87 8.15 1.07
CA GLU A 752 -50.26 7.92 -0.24
C GLU A 752 -49.01 8.80 -0.40
N TRP A 753 -47.97 8.28 -1.06
CA TRP A 753 -46.98 9.09 -1.76
C TRP A 753 -46.94 8.63 -3.21
N GLN A 754 -47.45 9.51 -4.08
CA GLN A 754 -47.42 9.38 -5.53
C GLN A 754 -45.97 9.47 -6.02
N THR A 755 -45.53 8.46 -6.76
CA THR A 755 -44.35 8.51 -7.61
C THR A 755 -44.74 9.17 -8.94
N GLN A 756 -44.36 10.44 -9.11
CA GLN A 756 -44.31 11.07 -10.43
C GLN A 756 -43.03 10.61 -11.13
N ALA A 757 -43.21 9.87 -12.22
CA ALA A 757 -42.21 9.65 -13.25
C ALA A 757 -41.96 10.94 -14.05
N TRP A 758 -41.15 10.81 -15.11
CA TRP A 758 -40.86 11.71 -16.24
C TRP A 758 -39.50 12.40 -16.18
N PRO A 759 -38.77 12.52 -17.32
CA PRO A 759 -38.52 11.55 -18.39
C PRO A 759 -37.04 11.12 -18.48
#